data_AF-A0A3D5NWB1-F1
#
_entry.id   AF-A0A3D5NWB1-F1
#
_cell.length_a   1.000
_cell.length_b   1.000
_cell.length_c   1.000
_cell.angle_alpha   90.00
_cell.angle_beta   90.00
_cell.angle_gamma   90.00
#
_symmetry.space_group_name_H-M   'P 1'
#
loop_
_entity.id
_entity.type
_entity.pdbx_description
1 polymer ?
#
loop_
_entity_poly.entity_id
_entity_poly.type
_entity_poly.pdbx_seq_one_letter_code
_entity_poly.pdbx_strand_id
1 'polypeptide(L)'
;LSGMTLPGNILVKISGHSYGSQGQNIAMSEEVKNSSFVVNIAASNLAVNSAEAIVPTQIIDDASSIELSDSTNRVQRAKIKRGNMEISIVNSMSVSANVTISVPSLEGPAGGTFEETIPMDAKASVNQTFSLRNHFMVMDIDSQKVNYSYHIETNSTDPNFVPITDMDSIQVALALFGASAAEDIVFSTIQGIIESQDKTLGGDIPVTSDSEILRADIASGQLDINIFNGVNQTLGGTPELTLQIDEIQDVDGDTLRVSNVNLDPGENVITVDLADYSLIMPRDNQALHYNAHVVTPEGELGTYDLLDSISVDINVSTLTFSEIEGYFTQDAIVDSNVVELDNETKVQTAAIANGDLKLTIRNYIGVEARTRFTINEIIKDGQPFRGVLNINQNSAPQDSTFDLTGYEIVMPLDDQVIHYKSRISIPSDVAMTLSLEDSIAINMNIANMSFSDIQGIVAPIEVMIDTIRQEMTGMPDELDDFNFSRVDMTLAFDSGISIPVFLDLSIIGTTSTGETATASVSNWNITDSSDVVIPADQATTLINLHPDNITVYGLATVGDGATQGSASSSDSIQASFEISIPMSFILGDSTELKMDPASVDAGLPEDLQSITLFADIDNQFGFGAMLTVLASPDSGVFEDPPTGIPDTLLTLTVPPGEYSHQEIELPADKLSLLQEKVFLKNNVFLLGERDSLGVSVPSRFFSTDSMQIKLTGSATARINQQDGGAL
;
A
#
# COMPACT_ATOMS: atom_id res chain seq x y z
N LEU A 1 -116.81 -36.44 28.62
CA LEU A 1 -116.14 -36.15 29.90
C LEU A 1 -115.07 -35.05 29.76
N SER A 2 -115.17 -34.16 28.75
CA SER A 2 -114.20 -33.08 28.59
C SER A 2 -114.30 -32.12 29.77
N GLY A 3 -113.16 -31.80 30.40
CA GLY A 3 -113.09 -30.94 31.59
C GLY A 3 -113.57 -31.59 32.89
N MET A 4 -113.79 -32.91 32.93
CA MET A 4 -114.23 -33.62 34.13
C MET A 4 -113.07 -34.38 34.77
N THR A 5 -112.86 -34.19 36.08
CA THR A 5 -112.02 -35.07 36.89
C THR A 5 -112.79 -36.34 37.18
N LEU A 6 -112.21 -37.50 36.83
CA LEU A 6 -112.83 -38.78 37.15
C LEU A 6 -112.76 -39.01 38.67
N PRO A 7 -113.89 -39.09 39.38
CA PRO A 7 -113.86 -39.45 40.79
C PRO A 7 -113.41 -40.92 40.90
N GLY A 8 -112.53 -41.23 41.86
CA GLY A 8 -112.06 -42.60 42.09
C GLY A 8 -113.18 -43.61 42.39
N ASN A 9 -114.42 -43.14 42.61
CA ASN A 9 -115.63 -43.95 42.81
C ASN A 9 -116.78 -43.43 41.92
N ILE A 10 -117.51 -44.31 41.23
CA ILE A 10 -118.70 -43.97 40.43
C ILE A 10 -119.98 -44.42 41.15
N LEU A 11 -120.91 -43.49 41.41
CA LEU A 11 -122.23 -43.77 41.98
C LEU A 11 -123.30 -43.78 40.88
N VAL A 12 -124.09 -44.86 40.79
CA VAL A 12 -125.20 -44.99 39.82
C VAL A 12 -126.55 -44.81 40.51
N LYS A 13 -127.34 -43.82 40.08
CA LYS A 13 -128.71 -43.58 40.57
C LYS A 13 -129.73 -44.00 39.53
N ILE A 14 -130.71 -44.81 39.92
CA ILE A 14 -131.74 -45.36 39.03
C ILE A 14 -133.11 -44.91 39.51
N SER A 15 -133.92 -44.39 38.57
CA SER A 15 -135.29 -43.95 38.80
C SER A 15 -136.19 -44.41 37.65
N GLY A 16 -137.37 -44.95 37.96
CA GLY A 16 -138.33 -45.46 36.96
C GLY A 16 -139.78 -45.05 37.28
N HIS A 17 -140.61 -45.04 36.24
CA HIS A 17 -142.06 -44.81 36.31
C HIS A 17 -142.78 -45.97 35.61
N SER A 18 -143.84 -46.50 36.21
CA SER A 18 -144.63 -47.59 35.63
C SER A 18 -146.02 -47.10 35.23
N TYR A 19 -146.33 -47.17 33.94
CA TYR A 19 -147.62 -46.74 33.38
C TYR A 19 -148.74 -47.77 33.57
N GLY A 20 -148.39 -49.02 33.93
CA GLY A 20 -149.36 -50.11 34.11
C GLY A 20 -150.03 -50.15 35.48
N SER A 21 -149.62 -49.31 36.44
CA SER A 21 -150.12 -49.39 37.83
C SER A 21 -151.42 -48.63 38.08
N GLN A 22 -151.99 -47.95 37.08
CA GLN A 22 -153.24 -47.16 37.18
C GLN A 22 -153.31 -46.28 38.45
N GLY A 23 -152.20 -45.62 38.80
CA GLY A 23 -152.12 -44.73 39.97
C GLY A 23 -151.84 -45.42 41.31
N GLN A 24 -151.59 -46.73 41.34
CA GLN A 24 -151.08 -47.43 42.53
C GLN A 24 -149.56 -47.22 42.65
N ASN A 25 -149.09 -46.86 43.86
CA ASN A 25 -147.67 -46.81 44.17
C ASN A 25 -147.06 -48.22 44.08
N ILE A 26 -146.06 -48.40 43.22
CA ILE A 26 -145.29 -49.64 43.18
C ILE A 26 -144.27 -49.60 44.31
N ALA A 27 -144.40 -50.51 45.27
CA ALA A 27 -143.39 -50.71 46.29
C ALA A 27 -142.11 -51.30 45.66
N MET A 28 -141.01 -50.57 45.73
CA MET A 28 -139.68 -51.05 45.33
C MET A 28 -139.17 -52.07 46.36
N SER A 29 -139.52 -53.35 46.19
CA SER A 29 -139.00 -54.45 47.00
C SER A 29 -137.52 -54.73 46.65
N GLU A 30 -136.78 -55.41 47.53
CA GLU A 30 -135.41 -55.83 47.22
C GLU A 30 -135.33 -56.77 46.00
N GLU A 31 -136.39 -57.52 45.70
CA GLU A 31 -136.49 -58.29 44.45
C GLU A 31 -136.52 -57.40 43.21
N VAL A 32 -137.14 -56.20 43.28
CA VAL A 32 -137.14 -55.22 42.17
C VAL A 32 -135.79 -54.50 42.07
N LYS A 33 -135.12 -54.20 43.19
CA LYS A 33 -133.77 -53.61 43.17
C LYS A 33 -132.68 -54.57 42.67
N ASN A 34 -132.84 -55.86 42.94
CA ASN A 34 -131.98 -56.93 42.43
C ASN A 34 -132.47 -57.50 41.09
N SER A 35 -133.57 -56.97 40.53
CA SER A 35 -134.03 -57.35 39.20
C SER A 35 -133.03 -56.85 38.16
N SER A 36 -132.63 -57.77 37.29
CA SER A 36 -131.41 -57.69 36.48
C SER A 36 -131.36 -56.49 35.56
N PHE A 37 -130.71 -55.41 35.99
CA PHE A 37 -130.07 -54.47 35.09
C PHE A 37 -128.57 -54.49 35.42
N VAL A 38 -127.75 -54.77 34.42
CA VAL A 38 -126.30 -54.67 34.53
C VAL A 38 -125.90 -53.29 34.01
N VAL A 39 -125.32 -52.46 34.88
CA VAL A 39 -124.75 -51.18 34.46
C VAL A 39 -123.28 -51.40 34.14
N ASN A 40 -123.01 -51.72 32.87
CA ASN A 40 -121.64 -51.77 32.38
C ASN A 40 -121.14 -50.35 32.14
N ILE A 41 -120.31 -49.84 33.04
CA ILE A 41 -119.58 -48.60 32.85
C ILE A 41 -118.18 -48.96 32.36
N ALA A 42 -117.97 -48.84 31.06
CA ALA A 42 -116.66 -48.95 30.45
C ALA A 42 -116.24 -47.56 29.96
N ALA A 43 -115.03 -47.17 30.30
CA ALA A 43 -114.38 -46.01 29.69
C ALA A 43 -113.21 -46.53 28.85
N SER A 44 -113.24 -46.24 27.55
CA SER A 44 -112.18 -46.58 26.61
C SER A 44 -111.68 -45.30 25.94
N ASN A 45 -110.40 -45.28 25.57
CA ASN A 45 -109.74 -44.12 24.96
C ASN A 45 -109.85 -42.84 25.80
N LEU A 46 -109.75 -42.96 27.13
CA LEU A 46 -109.65 -41.81 28.01
C LEU A 46 -108.28 -41.14 27.80
N ALA A 47 -108.30 -39.94 27.22
CA ALA A 47 -107.17 -39.02 27.28
C ALA A 47 -107.32 -38.17 28.54
N VAL A 48 -106.36 -38.25 29.44
CA VAL A 48 -106.29 -37.42 30.65
C VAL A 48 -105.22 -36.35 30.46
N ASN A 49 -105.51 -35.12 30.86
CA ASN A 49 -104.56 -34.01 30.86
C ASN A 49 -103.75 -33.94 32.17
N SER A 50 -104.20 -34.63 33.21
CA SER A 50 -103.47 -34.79 34.46
C SER A 50 -103.95 -36.03 35.21
N ALA A 51 -103.08 -36.63 36.02
CA ALA A 51 -103.39 -37.77 36.88
C ALA A 51 -102.46 -37.80 38.09
N GLU A 52 -102.90 -38.39 39.19
CA GLU A 52 -101.98 -38.90 40.23
C GLU A 52 -101.71 -40.38 39.91
N ALA A 53 -100.46 -40.72 39.61
CA ALA A 53 -100.08 -42.05 39.16
C ALA A 53 -98.74 -42.50 39.75
N ILE A 54 -98.56 -43.81 39.91
CA ILE A 54 -97.24 -44.40 40.06
C ILE A 54 -96.64 -44.48 38.65
N VAL A 55 -95.60 -43.69 38.42
CA VAL A 55 -94.86 -43.61 37.16
C VAL A 55 -93.69 -44.59 37.21
N PRO A 56 -93.63 -45.61 36.33
CA PRO A 56 -92.47 -46.48 36.19
C PRO A 56 -91.30 -45.72 35.51
N THR A 57 -90.11 -46.31 35.51
CA THR A 57 -88.96 -45.79 34.74
C THR A 57 -89.35 -45.59 33.27
N GLN A 58 -89.01 -44.41 32.75
CA GLN A 58 -89.18 -44.04 31.35
C GLN A 58 -87.82 -43.71 30.74
N ILE A 59 -87.72 -43.96 29.43
CA ILE A 59 -86.57 -43.62 28.62
C ILE A 59 -87.03 -42.62 27.57
N ILE A 60 -86.31 -41.50 27.46
CA ILE A 60 -86.54 -40.47 26.44
C ILE A 60 -85.22 -40.21 25.75
N ASP A 61 -85.17 -40.47 24.44
CA ASP A 61 -84.03 -40.20 23.59
C ASP A 61 -84.39 -39.12 22.58
N ASP A 62 -83.51 -38.15 22.40
CA ASP A 62 -83.66 -37.10 21.39
C ASP A 62 -82.29 -36.59 20.92
N ALA A 63 -82.28 -35.88 19.79
CA ALA A 63 -81.08 -35.31 19.20
C ALA A 63 -81.36 -33.93 18.60
N SER A 64 -80.36 -33.06 18.65
CA SER A 64 -80.44 -31.70 18.14
C SER A 64 -79.05 -31.22 17.68
N SER A 65 -78.97 -30.01 17.13
CA SER A 65 -77.71 -29.41 16.68
C SER A 65 -77.70 -27.90 16.90
N ILE A 66 -76.49 -27.37 17.11
CA ILE A 66 -76.22 -25.93 17.09
C ILE A 66 -75.61 -25.61 15.72
N GLU A 67 -76.32 -24.80 14.94
CA GLU A 67 -75.79 -24.27 13.68
C GLU A 67 -74.78 -23.17 13.98
N LEU A 68 -73.60 -23.23 13.36
CA LEU A 68 -72.62 -22.16 13.43
C LEU A 68 -72.98 -21.08 12.41
N SER A 69 -72.60 -19.84 12.69
CA SER A 69 -72.76 -18.74 11.73
C SER A 69 -72.05 -19.06 10.42
N ASP A 70 -72.68 -18.70 9.29
CA ASP A 70 -72.11 -18.94 7.97
C ASP A 70 -70.75 -18.23 7.81
N SER A 71 -69.74 -18.96 7.35
CA SER A 71 -68.36 -18.50 7.21
C SER A 71 -67.69 -19.22 6.03
N THR A 72 -66.77 -18.53 5.36
CA THR A 72 -65.83 -19.12 4.40
C THR A 72 -64.86 -20.10 5.07
N ASN A 73 -64.62 -19.92 6.37
CA ASN A 73 -63.86 -20.87 7.16
C ASN A 73 -64.68 -22.15 7.36
N ARG A 74 -64.10 -23.30 7.03
CA ARG A 74 -64.69 -24.62 7.21
C ARG A 74 -63.78 -25.43 8.13
N VAL A 75 -64.25 -25.72 9.34
CA VAL A 75 -63.49 -26.46 10.36
C VAL A 75 -63.76 -27.95 10.21
N GLN A 76 -62.70 -28.74 10.00
CA GLN A 76 -62.75 -30.19 10.11
C GLN A 76 -62.40 -30.62 11.54
N ARG A 77 -61.34 -30.03 12.12
CA ARG A 77 -60.92 -30.27 13.49
C ARG A 77 -60.19 -29.05 14.05
N ALA A 78 -60.66 -28.46 15.14
CA ALA A 78 -60.03 -27.27 15.73
C ALA A 78 -59.80 -27.41 17.23
N LYS A 79 -58.60 -27.07 17.70
CA LYS A 79 -58.24 -27.09 19.12
C LYS A 79 -58.71 -25.82 19.80
N ILE A 80 -59.58 -25.97 20.80
CA ILE A 80 -60.15 -24.85 21.55
C ILE A 80 -59.10 -24.32 22.53
N LYS A 81 -58.66 -23.07 22.31
CA LYS A 81 -57.80 -22.32 23.23
C LYS A 81 -58.63 -21.78 24.40
N ARG A 82 -59.82 -21.24 24.09
CA ARG A 82 -60.76 -20.67 25.06
C ARG A 82 -62.19 -20.85 24.57
N GLY A 83 -63.03 -21.46 25.40
CA GLY A 83 -64.45 -21.67 25.15
C GLY A 83 -65.10 -22.43 26.29
N ASN A 84 -66.40 -22.32 26.42
CA ASN A 84 -67.24 -22.99 27.41
C ASN A 84 -68.50 -23.53 26.74
N MET A 85 -69.05 -24.58 27.34
CA MET A 85 -70.36 -25.12 26.99
C MET A 85 -71.26 -25.03 28.22
N GLU A 86 -72.42 -24.42 28.07
CA GLU A 86 -73.47 -24.45 29.09
C GLU A 86 -74.56 -25.44 28.69
N ILE A 87 -74.97 -26.23 29.67
CA ILE A 87 -76.07 -27.16 29.58
C ILE A 87 -77.13 -26.70 30.58
N SER A 88 -78.30 -26.33 30.07
CA SER A 88 -79.47 -25.93 30.86
C SER A 88 -80.55 -26.99 30.74
N ILE A 89 -80.94 -27.58 31.87
CA ILE A 89 -81.96 -28.62 31.95
C ILE A 89 -83.09 -28.14 32.85
N VAL A 90 -84.32 -28.16 32.35
CA VAL A 90 -85.52 -27.85 33.13
C VAL A 90 -86.38 -29.11 33.20
N ASN A 91 -86.45 -29.72 34.38
CA ASN A 91 -87.34 -30.84 34.65
C ASN A 91 -88.64 -30.31 35.26
N SER A 92 -89.69 -30.20 34.45
CA SER A 92 -91.01 -29.84 34.95
C SER A 92 -91.82 -31.05 35.41
N MET A 93 -91.28 -32.27 35.40
CA MET A 93 -91.96 -33.48 35.88
C MET A 93 -91.88 -33.60 37.41
N SER A 94 -92.84 -34.31 38.02
CA SER A 94 -92.79 -34.68 39.44
C SER A 94 -91.88 -35.89 39.73
N VAL A 95 -91.01 -36.24 38.78
CA VAL A 95 -90.14 -37.42 38.81
C VAL A 95 -88.70 -36.96 38.60
N SER A 96 -87.77 -37.44 39.41
CA SER A 96 -86.32 -37.23 39.21
C SER A 96 -85.81 -38.05 38.03
N ALA A 97 -84.79 -37.59 37.33
CA ALA A 97 -84.22 -38.28 36.17
C ALA A 97 -82.69 -38.14 36.13
N ASN A 98 -82.02 -39.02 35.39
CA ASN A 98 -80.63 -38.81 34.98
C ASN A 98 -80.63 -38.45 33.50
N VAL A 99 -79.96 -37.36 33.13
CA VAL A 99 -79.84 -36.89 31.75
C VAL A 99 -78.40 -37.10 31.31
N THR A 100 -78.16 -38.06 30.42
CA THR A 100 -76.85 -38.28 29.80
C THR A 100 -76.79 -37.55 28.48
N ILE A 101 -75.87 -36.60 28.33
CA ILE A 101 -75.69 -35.80 27.13
C ILE A 101 -74.42 -36.25 26.43
N SER A 102 -74.52 -36.53 25.13
CA SER A 102 -73.40 -36.84 24.26
C SER A 102 -73.26 -35.75 23.20
N VAL A 103 -72.05 -35.23 23.01
CA VAL A 103 -71.74 -34.22 21.98
C VAL A 103 -70.67 -34.78 21.04
N PRO A 104 -71.04 -35.57 20.01
CA PRO A 104 -70.11 -36.15 19.03
C PRO A 104 -69.17 -35.15 18.36
N SER A 105 -69.59 -33.90 18.21
CA SER A 105 -68.79 -32.83 17.62
C SER A 105 -67.74 -32.23 18.55
N LEU A 106 -67.62 -32.74 19.79
CA LEU A 106 -66.67 -32.29 20.79
C LEU A 106 -65.84 -33.46 21.30
N GLU A 107 -64.54 -33.43 21.01
CA GLU A 107 -63.55 -34.45 21.37
C GLU A 107 -62.71 -33.92 22.55
N GLY A 108 -62.62 -34.70 23.63
CA GLY A 108 -61.76 -34.40 24.77
C GLY A 108 -60.27 -34.49 24.42
N PRO A 109 -59.38 -33.97 25.29
CA PRO A 109 -57.93 -34.03 25.05
C PRO A 109 -57.35 -35.43 24.85
N ALA A 110 -58.06 -36.48 25.31
CA ALA A 110 -57.69 -37.89 25.20
C ALA A 110 -58.36 -38.63 24.02
N GLY A 111 -59.12 -37.92 23.16
CA GLY A 111 -59.71 -38.49 21.95
C GLY A 111 -61.12 -39.07 22.07
N GLY A 112 -61.73 -39.03 23.26
CA GLY A 112 -63.11 -39.47 23.48
C GLY A 112 -64.13 -38.37 23.19
N THR A 113 -65.31 -38.74 22.73
CA THR A 113 -66.47 -37.83 22.63
C THR A 113 -66.84 -37.29 24.00
N PHE A 114 -67.29 -36.03 24.08
CA PHE A 114 -67.84 -35.47 25.30
C PHE A 114 -69.13 -36.20 25.69
N GLU A 115 -69.15 -36.75 26.89
CA GLU A 115 -70.32 -37.40 27.48
C GLU A 115 -70.39 -37.09 28.97
N GLU A 116 -71.53 -36.59 29.44
CA GLU A 116 -71.75 -36.25 30.85
C GLU A 116 -73.16 -36.66 31.30
N THR A 117 -73.26 -37.22 32.51
CA THR A 117 -74.55 -37.57 33.14
C THR A 117 -74.88 -36.59 34.25
N ILE A 118 -75.97 -35.85 34.08
CA ILE A 118 -76.43 -34.82 35.01
C ILE A 118 -77.68 -35.35 35.74
N PRO A 119 -77.62 -35.56 37.07
CA PRO A 119 -78.78 -35.93 37.86
C PRO A 119 -79.73 -34.74 38.02
N MET A 120 -81.03 -35.00 37.89
CA MET A 120 -82.10 -34.01 37.95
C MET A 120 -83.13 -34.40 39.01
N ASP A 121 -83.31 -33.54 40.01
CA ASP A 121 -84.41 -33.69 40.95
C ASP A 121 -85.77 -33.39 40.29
N ALA A 122 -86.85 -33.87 40.91
CA ALA A 122 -88.21 -33.57 40.48
C ALA A 122 -88.50 -32.06 40.60
N LYS A 123 -89.20 -31.48 39.62
CA LYS A 123 -89.58 -30.05 39.56
C LYS A 123 -88.39 -29.09 39.76
N ALA A 124 -87.20 -29.45 39.25
CA ALA A 124 -85.97 -28.70 39.41
C ALA A 124 -85.38 -28.22 38.07
N SER A 125 -84.40 -27.32 38.13
CA SER A 125 -83.62 -26.89 36.98
C SER A 125 -82.14 -26.87 37.34
N VAL A 126 -81.30 -27.25 36.39
CA VAL A 126 -79.84 -27.30 36.54
C VAL A 126 -79.22 -26.58 35.36
N ASN A 127 -78.30 -25.66 35.64
CA ASN A 127 -77.42 -25.05 34.65
C ASN A 127 -75.99 -25.42 35.01
N GLN A 128 -75.28 -26.09 34.11
CA GLN A 128 -73.90 -26.51 34.31
C GLN A 128 -73.01 -26.01 33.18
N THR A 129 -71.88 -25.41 33.54
CA THR A 129 -70.89 -24.91 32.58
C THR A 129 -69.65 -25.79 32.59
N PHE A 130 -69.22 -26.20 31.41
CA PHE A 130 -68.02 -26.99 31.17
C PHE A 130 -67.00 -26.16 30.42
N SER A 131 -65.76 -26.15 30.90
CA SER A 131 -64.66 -25.53 30.17
C SER A 131 -64.25 -26.43 29.01
N LEU A 132 -64.23 -25.86 27.81
CA LEU A 132 -63.80 -26.56 26.59
C LEU A 132 -62.32 -26.35 26.29
N ARG A 133 -61.56 -25.77 27.21
CA ARG A 133 -60.12 -25.57 27.00
C ARG A 133 -59.43 -26.91 26.68
N ASN A 134 -58.59 -26.90 25.66
CA ASN A 134 -57.88 -28.07 25.12
C ASN A 134 -58.76 -29.17 24.50
N HIS A 135 -60.08 -28.99 24.45
CA HIS A 135 -60.94 -29.87 23.67
C HIS A 135 -60.80 -29.55 22.18
N PHE A 136 -61.21 -30.48 21.34
CA PHE A 136 -61.25 -30.30 19.91
C PHE A 136 -62.71 -30.26 19.44
N MET A 137 -63.03 -29.28 18.62
CA MET A 137 -64.27 -29.26 17.86
C MET A 137 -64.04 -30.04 16.57
N VAL A 138 -64.86 -31.07 16.30
CA VAL A 138 -64.74 -31.96 15.16
C VAL A 138 -66.03 -31.94 14.37
N MET A 139 -65.96 -31.60 13.09
CA MET A 139 -67.13 -31.44 12.22
C MET A 139 -66.82 -31.92 10.80
N ASP A 140 -67.88 -32.15 10.04
CA ASP A 140 -67.77 -32.42 8.62
C ASP A 140 -67.52 -31.10 7.87
N ILE A 141 -66.58 -31.09 6.93
CA ILE A 141 -66.22 -29.89 6.15
C ILE A 141 -67.42 -29.37 5.33
N ASP A 142 -68.34 -30.24 4.94
CA ASP A 142 -69.55 -29.91 4.19
C ASP A 142 -70.72 -29.50 5.11
N SER A 143 -70.63 -29.78 6.41
CA SER A 143 -71.68 -29.53 7.40
C SER A 143 -71.12 -28.97 8.73
N GLN A 144 -71.11 -27.64 8.86
CA GLN A 144 -70.56 -26.89 10.00
C GLN A 144 -71.58 -26.69 11.14
N LYS A 145 -71.89 -27.79 11.85
CA LYS A 145 -72.81 -27.79 12.99
C LYS A 145 -72.31 -28.67 14.13
N VAL A 146 -72.65 -28.28 15.35
CA VAL A 146 -72.34 -29.06 16.56
C VAL A 146 -73.53 -29.95 16.89
N ASN A 147 -73.39 -31.25 16.68
CA ASN A 147 -74.45 -32.23 16.96
C ASN A 147 -74.39 -32.69 18.42
N TYR A 148 -75.54 -32.84 19.05
CA TYR A 148 -75.66 -33.43 20.38
C TYR A 148 -76.92 -34.29 20.51
N SER A 149 -76.88 -35.28 21.39
CA SER A 149 -78.03 -36.10 21.76
C SER A 149 -78.12 -36.22 23.27
N TYR A 150 -79.32 -36.51 23.77
CA TYR A 150 -79.54 -36.76 25.19
C TYR A 150 -80.41 -37.99 25.40
N HIS A 151 -80.02 -38.76 26.42
CA HIS A 151 -80.72 -39.92 26.93
C HIS A 151 -81.18 -39.61 28.35
N ILE A 152 -82.50 -39.63 28.57
CA ILE A 152 -83.10 -39.34 29.87
C ILE A 152 -83.70 -40.62 30.42
N GLU A 153 -83.25 -41.01 31.61
CA GLU A 153 -83.82 -42.11 32.37
C GLU A 153 -84.52 -41.58 33.64
N THR A 154 -85.84 -41.68 33.71
CA THR A 154 -86.59 -41.25 34.91
C THR A 154 -86.56 -42.32 35.99
N ASN A 155 -86.44 -41.92 37.25
CA ASN A 155 -86.54 -42.87 38.36
C ASN A 155 -87.99 -43.35 38.55
N SER A 156 -88.18 -44.63 38.87
CA SER A 156 -89.51 -45.15 39.25
C SER A 156 -90.00 -44.49 40.53
N THR A 157 -91.30 -44.18 40.58
CA THR A 157 -91.95 -43.57 41.75
C THR A 157 -92.60 -44.59 42.70
N ASP A 158 -92.64 -45.87 42.32
CA ASP A 158 -93.25 -46.97 43.10
C ASP A 158 -92.73 -46.99 44.56
N PRO A 159 -93.60 -46.99 45.59
CA PRO A 159 -95.08 -47.08 45.55
C PRO A 159 -95.82 -45.74 45.64
N ASN A 160 -95.12 -44.62 45.48
CA ASN A 160 -95.67 -43.28 45.67
C ASN A 160 -96.37 -42.78 44.41
N PHE A 161 -97.61 -42.29 44.59
CA PHE A 161 -98.30 -41.56 43.54
C PHE A 161 -97.70 -40.16 43.40
N VAL A 162 -97.41 -39.75 42.18
CA VAL A 162 -96.97 -38.39 41.85
C VAL A 162 -97.96 -37.74 40.89
N PRO A 163 -98.16 -36.41 40.96
CA PRO A 163 -98.97 -35.71 39.98
C PRO A 163 -98.21 -35.63 38.66
N ILE A 164 -98.84 -36.11 37.58
CA ILE A 164 -98.38 -35.96 36.21
C ILE A 164 -99.36 -35.12 35.42
N THR A 165 -98.86 -34.28 34.52
CA THR A 165 -99.67 -33.45 33.62
C THR A 165 -99.22 -33.61 32.18
N ASP A 166 -100.10 -33.30 31.22
CA ASP A 166 -99.77 -33.24 29.79
C ASP A 166 -98.81 -32.07 29.43
N MET A 167 -98.49 -31.22 30.41
CA MET A 167 -97.49 -30.16 30.32
C MET A 167 -96.14 -30.55 30.94
N ASP A 168 -96.04 -31.71 31.58
CA ASP A 168 -94.78 -32.18 32.17
C ASP A 168 -93.79 -32.53 31.04
N SER A 169 -92.59 -31.98 31.12
CA SER A 169 -91.53 -32.16 30.13
C SER A 169 -90.15 -32.02 30.79
N ILE A 170 -89.14 -32.57 30.14
CA ILE A 170 -87.74 -32.25 30.43
C ILE A 170 -87.20 -31.53 29.21
N GLN A 171 -86.78 -30.28 29.39
CA GLN A 171 -86.19 -29.46 28.33
C GLN A 171 -84.68 -29.41 28.53
N VAL A 172 -83.93 -29.72 27.48
CA VAL A 172 -82.47 -29.67 27.46
C VAL A 172 -82.05 -28.64 26.41
N ALA A 173 -81.27 -27.65 26.83
CA ALA A 173 -80.68 -26.64 25.96
C ALA A 173 -79.16 -26.63 26.13
N LEU A 174 -78.44 -26.57 25.01
CA LEU A 174 -76.99 -26.42 24.97
C LEU A 174 -76.64 -25.06 24.36
N ALA A 175 -75.65 -24.39 24.93
CA ALA A 175 -75.08 -23.16 24.39
C ALA A 175 -73.54 -23.22 24.42
N LEU A 176 -72.91 -22.63 23.40
CA LEU A 176 -71.46 -22.53 23.26
C LEU A 176 -71.05 -21.07 23.28
N PHE A 177 -70.01 -20.72 24.04
CA PHE A 177 -69.53 -19.35 24.13
C PHE A 177 -68.04 -19.27 24.54
N GLY A 178 -67.45 -18.08 24.39
CA GLY A 178 -66.08 -17.73 24.72
C GLY A 178 -65.83 -17.58 26.22
N ALA A 179 -65.19 -16.49 26.66
CA ALA A 179 -65.00 -16.24 28.09
C ALA A 179 -66.31 -15.85 28.81
N SER A 180 -67.28 -15.33 28.06
CA SER A 180 -68.64 -15.01 28.50
C SER A 180 -69.64 -15.31 27.38
N ALA A 181 -70.94 -15.36 27.70
CA ALA A 181 -72.01 -15.67 26.73
C ALA A 181 -72.10 -14.72 25.53
N ALA A 182 -71.41 -13.57 25.57
CA ALA A 182 -71.35 -12.60 24.47
C ALA A 182 -70.06 -12.69 23.64
N GLU A 183 -69.11 -13.56 24.01
CA GLU A 183 -67.86 -13.76 23.30
C GLU A 183 -67.86 -15.07 22.50
N ASP A 184 -67.09 -15.11 21.43
CA ASP A 184 -66.91 -16.31 20.61
C ASP A 184 -65.85 -17.26 21.16
N ILE A 185 -65.92 -18.52 20.73
CA ILE A 185 -64.89 -19.52 20.98
C ILE A 185 -63.61 -19.15 20.20
N VAL A 186 -62.46 -19.27 20.87
CA VAL A 186 -61.14 -19.02 20.28
C VAL A 186 -60.40 -20.33 20.12
N PHE A 187 -59.89 -20.59 18.91
CA PHE A 187 -59.05 -21.74 18.60
C PHE A 187 -57.57 -21.39 18.67
N SER A 188 -56.72 -22.38 18.96
CA SER A 188 -55.26 -22.25 18.80
C SER A 188 -54.78 -22.86 17.49
N THR A 189 -55.49 -23.88 17.00
CA THR A 189 -55.11 -24.64 15.80
C THR A 189 -56.37 -25.03 15.07
N ILE A 190 -56.38 -24.90 13.76
CA ILE A 190 -57.50 -25.31 12.90
C ILE A 190 -56.96 -26.21 11.81
N GLN A 191 -57.52 -27.41 11.69
CA GLN A 191 -57.50 -28.22 10.49
C GLN A 191 -58.80 -27.95 9.73
N GLY A 192 -58.70 -27.42 8.51
CA GLY A 192 -59.85 -26.92 7.78
C GLY A 192 -59.48 -26.08 6.56
N ILE A 193 -60.49 -25.48 5.95
CA ILE A 193 -60.32 -24.43 4.94
C ILE A 193 -60.45 -23.10 5.67
N ILE A 194 -59.48 -22.21 5.48
CA ILE A 194 -59.54 -20.85 6.03
C ILE A 194 -59.77 -19.82 4.93
N GLU A 195 -60.33 -18.68 5.31
CA GLU A 195 -60.40 -17.51 4.43
C GLU A 195 -58.99 -17.04 4.05
N SER A 196 -58.80 -16.75 2.77
CA SER A 196 -57.52 -16.23 2.26
C SER A 196 -57.10 -14.98 3.03
N GLN A 197 -55.88 -15.00 3.56
CA GLN A 197 -55.24 -13.87 4.21
C GLN A 197 -54.25 -13.26 3.24
N ASP A 198 -54.31 -11.94 3.09
CA ASP A 198 -53.38 -11.14 2.31
C ASP A 198 -52.66 -10.17 3.26
N LYS A 199 -51.34 -10.30 3.36
CA LYS A 199 -50.48 -9.47 4.23
C LYS A 199 -49.26 -8.96 3.49
N THR A 200 -48.90 -7.72 3.77
CA THR A 200 -47.65 -7.11 3.33
C THR A 200 -46.83 -6.69 4.54
N LEU A 201 -45.53 -7.00 4.50
CA LEU A 201 -44.52 -6.57 5.47
C LEU A 201 -43.39 -5.88 4.71
N GLY A 202 -42.97 -4.71 5.17
CA GLY A 202 -41.80 -4.01 4.64
C GLY A 202 -40.71 -3.85 5.69
N GLY A 203 -39.47 -3.68 5.24
CA GLY A 203 -38.32 -3.40 6.10
C GLY A 203 -37.11 -2.88 5.34
N ASP A 204 -36.11 -2.45 6.10
CA ASP A 204 -34.92 -1.77 5.56
C ASP A 204 -33.65 -2.58 5.89
N ILE A 205 -32.76 -2.72 4.93
CA ILE A 205 -31.44 -3.33 5.09
C ILE A 205 -30.40 -2.21 4.91
N PRO A 206 -29.68 -1.79 5.97
CA PRO A 206 -28.73 -0.69 5.86
C PRO A 206 -27.51 -1.09 5.02
N VAL A 207 -27.10 -0.23 4.10
CA VAL A 207 -25.84 -0.38 3.35
C VAL A 207 -24.74 0.35 4.10
N THR A 208 -23.70 -0.37 4.53
CA THR A 208 -22.57 0.23 5.25
C THR A 208 -21.44 0.56 4.27
N SER A 209 -21.27 1.85 3.98
CA SER A 209 -20.22 2.36 3.09
C SER A 209 -19.79 3.76 3.55
N ASP A 210 -18.51 4.08 3.42
CA ASP A 210 -17.99 5.43 3.62
C ASP A 210 -18.39 6.36 2.46
N SER A 211 -18.63 5.78 1.27
CA SER A 211 -19.04 6.50 0.06
C SER A 211 -20.55 6.43 -0.15
N GLU A 212 -21.12 7.47 -0.76
CA GLU A 212 -22.54 7.54 -1.13
C GLU A 212 -22.68 7.00 -2.56
N ILE A 213 -23.31 5.83 -2.72
CA ILE A 213 -23.51 5.17 -4.01
C ILE A 213 -24.81 5.69 -4.62
N LEU A 214 -24.76 6.15 -5.87
CA LEU A 214 -25.93 6.48 -6.67
C LEU A 214 -26.35 5.30 -7.54
N ARG A 215 -25.37 4.70 -8.21
CA ARG A 215 -25.53 3.50 -9.02
C ARG A 215 -24.29 2.63 -8.91
N ALA A 216 -24.43 1.32 -8.86
CA ALA A 216 -23.30 0.40 -8.96
C ALA A 216 -23.68 -0.89 -9.66
N ASP A 217 -22.93 -1.24 -10.71
CA ASP A 217 -23.15 -2.47 -11.45
C ASP A 217 -22.48 -3.63 -10.68
N ILE A 218 -23.28 -4.62 -10.26
CA ILE A 218 -22.86 -5.71 -9.36
C ILE A 218 -22.13 -6.78 -10.17
N ALA A 219 -20.84 -6.93 -9.92
CA ALA A 219 -20.01 -7.97 -10.52
C ALA A 219 -20.16 -9.32 -9.81
N SER A 220 -20.38 -9.31 -8.49
CA SER A 220 -20.67 -10.53 -7.72
C SER A 220 -21.37 -10.21 -6.40
N GLY A 221 -22.28 -11.09 -5.99
CA GLY A 221 -22.93 -11.04 -4.68
C GLY A 221 -24.15 -11.94 -4.67
N GLN A 222 -24.68 -12.24 -3.49
CA GLN A 222 -25.89 -13.03 -3.35
C GLN A 222 -26.81 -12.46 -2.27
N LEU A 223 -28.10 -12.71 -2.44
CA LEU A 223 -29.15 -12.46 -1.47
C LEU A 223 -29.67 -13.80 -0.96
N ASP A 224 -29.53 -14.04 0.34
CA ASP A 224 -30.08 -15.21 1.02
C ASP A 224 -31.31 -14.79 1.83
N ILE A 225 -32.49 -15.27 1.42
CA ILE A 225 -33.77 -15.02 2.05
C ILE A 225 -34.18 -16.29 2.79
N ASN A 226 -34.07 -16.26 4.12
CA ASN A 226 -34.45 -17.33 5.02
C ASN A 226 -35.84 -17.05 5.58
N ILE A 227 -36.79 -17.94 5.34
CA ILE A 227 -38.19 -17.77 5.75
C ILE A 227 -38.60 -18.96 6.61
N PHE A 228 -38.94 -18.67 7.86
CA PHE A 228 -39.58 -19.66 8.73
C PHE A 228 -41.10 -19.48 8.69
N ASN A 229 -41.79 -20.54 8.32
CA ASN A 229 -43.24 -20.60 8.27
C ASN A 229 -43.78 -21.51 9.38
N GLY A 230 -44.23 -20.89 10.47
CA GLY A 230 -44.90 -21.59 11.57
C GLY A 230 -46.44 -21.65 11.43
N VAL A 231 -47.01 -20.96 10.45
CA VAL A 231 -48.47 -20.78 10.35
C VAL A 231 -49.17 -22.03 9.83
N ASN A 232 -48.70 -22.66 8.74
CA ASN A 232 -49.24 -23.96 8.30
C ASN A 232 -48.32 -25.12 8.66
N GLN A 233 -48.92 -26.25 9.03
CA GLN A 233 -48.25 -27.49 9.43
C GLN A 233 -48.33 -28.58 8.36
N THR A 234 -49.02 -28.31 7.25
CA THR A 234 -49.26 -29.22 6.13
C THR A 234 -48.88 -28.58 4.81
N LEU A 235 -48.62 -29.41 3.79
CA LEU A 235 -48.39 -28.94 2.42
C LEU A 235 -49.67 -28.45 1.71
N GLY A 236 -50.87 -28.79 2.22
CA GLY A 236 -52.11 -28.17 1.76
C GLY A 236 -52.33 -26.85 2.48
N GLY A 237 -52.75 -25.82 1.73
CA GLY A 237 -52.96 -24.49 2.29
C GLY A 237 -51.67 -23.66 2.47
N THR A 238 -50.60 -23.98 1.74
CA THR A 238 -49.30 -23.29 1.87
C THR A 238 -49.38 -21.85 1.38
N PRO A 239 -48.98 -20.85 2.18
CA PRO A 239 -48.91 -19.46 1.75
C PRO A 239 -47.92 -19.26 0.60
N GLU A 240 -48.23 -18.32 -0.28
CA GLU A 240 -47.38 -17.88 -1.38
C GLU A 240 -46.74 -16.54 -1.05
N LEU A 241 -45.42 -16.43 -1.23
CA LEU A 241 -44.64 -15.21 -1.04
C LEU A 241 -44.28 -14.57 -2.39
N THR A 242 -44.45 -13.26 -2.45
CA THR A 242 -43.77 -12.36 -3.39
C THR A 242 -42.91 -11.36 -2.62
N LEU A 243 -41.62 -11.34 -2.89
CA LEU A 243 -40.68 -10.37 -2.32
C LEU A 243 -40.14 -9.43 -3.41
N GLN A 244 -40.08 -8.14 -3.12
CA GLN A 244 -39.54 -7.12 -4.01
C GLN A 244 -38.50 -6.26 -3.27
N ILE A 245 -37.40 -5.91 -3.94
CA ILE A 245 -36.38 -4.96 -3.47
C ILE A 245 -36.22 -3.87 -4.54
N ASP A 246 -36.52 -2.62 -4.20
CA ASP A 246 -36.66 -1.54 -5.17
C ASP A 246 -35.31 -1.01 -5.69
N GLU A 247 -34.28 -1.06 -4.86
CA GLU A 247 -32.94 -0.54 -5.17
C GLU A 247 -32.09 -1.50 -6.01
N ILE A 248 -32.52 -2.75 -6.20
CA ILE A 248 -31.79 -3.72 -7.03
C ILE A 248 -32.57 -3.86 -8.33
N GLN A 249 -31.93 -3.56 -9.47
CA GLN A 249 -32.55 -3.63 -10.80
C GLN A 249 -31.79 -4.58 -11.72
N ASP A 250 -32.51 -5.31 -12.55
CA ASP A 250 -31.89 -6.13 -13.59
C ASP A 250 -31.41 -5.28 -14.79
N VAL A 251 -30.91 -5.96 -15.83
CA VAL A 251 -30.41 -5.32 -17.05
C VAL A 251 -31.47 -4.56 -17.85
N ASP A 252 -32.75 -4.90 -17.66
CA ASP A 252 -33.90 -4.24 -18.31
C ASP A 252 -34.43 -3.05 -17.48
N GLY A 253 -33.91 -2.88 -16.25
CA GLY A 253 -34.30 -1.83 -15.31
C GLY A 253 -35.47 -2.22 -14.41
N ASP A 254 -35.88 -3.49 -14.41
CA ASP A 254 -36.95 -3.98 -13.55
C ASP A 254 -36.40 -4.28 -12.16
N THR A 255 -37.15 -3.90 -11.12
CA THR A 255 -36.78 -4.14 -9.72
C THR A 255 -36.73 -5.63 -9.41
N LEU A 256 -35.75 -6.05 -8.60
CA LEU A 256 -35.60 -7.43 -8.17
C LEU A 256 -36.88 -7.91 -7.50
N ARG A 257 -37.48 -8.96 -8.07
CA ARG A 257 -38.72 -9.54 -7.60
C ARG A 257 -38.65 -11.06 -7.58
N VAL A 258 -38.74 -11.64 -6.40
CA VAL A 258 -38.89 -13.08 -6.18
C VAL A 258 -40.38 -13.37 -6.04
N SER A 259 -41.02 -13.91 -7.07
CA SER A 259 -42.46 -14.17 -7.08
C SER A 259 -42.79 -15.65 -7.00
N ASN A 260 -44.00 -15.94 -6.54
CA ASN A 260 -44.65 -17.23 -6.57
C ASN A 260 -43.90 -18.33 -5.80
N VAL A 261 -43.39 -17.97 -4.62
CA VAL A 261 -42.69 -18.92 -3.76
C VAL A 261 -43.68 -19.52 -2.77
N ASN A 262 -43.97 -20.82 -2.92
CA ASN A 262 -44.72 -21.56 -1.92
C ASN A 262 -43.88 -21.72 -0.65
N LEU A 263 -44.44 -21.32 0.48
CA LEU A 263 -43.81 -21.45 1.79
C LEU A 263 -44.23 -22.79 2.40
N ASP A 264 -43.36 -23.80 2.29
CA ASP A 264 -43.56 -25.08 2.95
C ASP A 264 -43.52 -24.91 4.49
N PRO A 265 -44.14 -25.80 5.26
CA PRO A 265 -44.04 -25.78 6.73
C PRO A 265 -42.57 -25.82 7.20
N GLY A 266 -42.20 -24.91 8.11
CA GLY A 266 -40.85 -24.81 8.66
C GLY A 266 -39.92 -23.89 7.86
N GLU A 267 -38.66 -24.29 7.68
CA GLU A 267 -37.61 -23.46 7.08
C GLU A 267 -37.65 -23.52 5.54
N ASN A 268 -37.62 -22.34 4.91
CA ASN A 268 -37.53 -22.15 3.47
C ASN A 268 -36.33 -21.25 3.18
N VAL A 269 -35.52 -21.60 2.19
CA VAL A 269 -34.32 -20.82 1.80
C VAL A 269 -34.39 -20.50 0.33
N ILE A 270 -34.24 -19.22 0.00
CA ILE A 270 -34.16 -18.73 -1.37
C ILE A 270 -32.83 -17.99 -1.51
N THR A 271 -32.03 -18.40 -2.48
CA THR A 271 -30.78 -17.72 -2.82
C THR A 271 -30.93 -17.09 -4.20
N VAL A 272 -30.62 -15.81 -4.30
CA VAL A 272 -30.60 -15.06 -5.56
C VAL A 272 -29.16 -14.62 -5.83
N ASP A 273 -28.62 -14.98 -6.98
CA ASP A 273 -27.37 -14.42 -7.49
C ASP A 273 -27.63 -13.00 -8.00
N LEU A 274 -26.83 -12.05 -7.54
CA LEU A 274 -26.95 -10.64 -7.88
C LEU A 274 -25.96 -10.23 -8.98
N ALA A 275 -25.21 -11.17 -9.58
CA ALA A 275 -24.44 -10.88 -10.78
C ALA A 275 -25.35 -10.31 -11.88
N ASP A 276 -24.85 -9.32 -12.61
CA ASP A 276 -25.55 -8.59 -13.67
C ASP A 276 -26.72 -7.69 -13.22
N TYR A 277 -26.98 -7.60 -11.91
CA TYR A 277 -27.88 -6.58 -11.37
C TYR A 277 -27.15 -5.26 -11.13
N SER A 278 -27.90 -4.17 -11.09
CA SER A 278 -27.44 -2.84 -10.69
C SER A 278 -28.07 -2.44 -9.38
N LEU A 279 -27.26 -1.94 -8.45
CA LEU A 279 -27.72 -1.25 -7.26
C LEU A 279 -27.98 0.22 -7.59
N ILE A 280 -29.16 0.74 -7.30
CA ILE A 280 -29.55 2.12 -7.51
C ILE A 280 -30.09 2.68 -6.20
N MET A 281 -29.40 3.67 -5.64
CA MET A 281 -29.77 4.24 -4.35
C MET A 281 -29.85 5.77 -4.43
N PRO A 282 -30.89 6.37 -3.85
CA PRO A 282 -30.94 7.82 -3.70
C PRO A 282 -29.89 8.28 -2.69
N ARG A 283 -29.30 9.45 -2.94
CA ARG A 283 -28.20 9.98 -2.10
C ARG A 283 -28.59 10.17 -0.64
N ASP A 284 -29.83 10.59 -0.39
CA ASP A 284 -30.37 10.87 0.94
C ASP A 284 -30.79 9.61 1.71
N ASN A 285 -30.75 8.43 1.08
CA ASN A 285 -31.09 7.17 1.71
C ASN A 285 -30.29 5.98 1.13
N GLN A 286 -29.29 5.52 1.89
CA GLN A 286 -28.40 4.40 1.52
C GLN A 286 -28.85 3.11 2.23
N ALA A 287 -30.05 2.64 1.90
CA ALA A 287 -30.62 1.40 2.42
C ALA A 287 -31.41 0.68 1.32
N LEU A 288 -31.48 -0.65 1.40
CA LEU A 288 -32.35 -1.46 0.55
C LEU A 288 -33.71 -1.59 1.24
N HIS A 289 -34.79 -1.25 0.54
CA HIS A 289 -36.14 -1.39 1.03
C HIS A 289 -36.75 -2.64 0.40
N TYR A 290 -37.20 -3.57 1.24
CA TYR A 290 -37.90 -4.76 0.77
C TYR A 290 -39.37 -4.72 1.15
N ASN A 291 -40.20 -5.28 0.28
CA ASN A 291 -41.62 -5.53 0.52
C ASN A 291 -41.91 -7.01 0.29
N ALA A 292 -42.34 -7.70 1.34
CA ALA A 292 -42.77 -9.10 1.34
C ALA A 292 -44.30 -9.16 1.38
N HIS A 293 -44.91 -9.71 0.35
CA HIS A 293 -46.34 -9.93 0.21
C HIS A 293 -46.64 -11.42 0.32
N VAL A 294 -47.44 -11.80 1.31
CA VAL A 294 -47.78 -13.20 1.61
C VAL A 294 -49.28 -13.39 1.51
N VAL A 295 -49.70 -14.37 0.71
CA VAL A 295 -51.10 -14.70 0.48
C VAL A 295 -51.35 -16.16 0.81
N THR A 296 -52.34 -16.47 1.65
CA THR A 296 -52.77 -17.86 1.85
C THR A 296 -53.76 -18.28 0.77
N PRO A 297 -53.67 -19.50 0.21
CA PRO A 297 -54.50 -19.94 -0.89
C PRO A 297 -55.97 -20.09 -0.46
N GLU A 298 -56.89 -19.79 -1.37
CA GLU A 298 -58.33 -19.89 -1.12
C GLU A 298 -58.82 -21.33 -1.32
N GLY A 299 -59.69 -21.82 -0.44
CA GLY A 299 -60.41 -23.08 -0.63
C GLY A 299 -59.61 -24.36 -0.34
N GLU A 300 -58.36 -24.24 0.10
CA GLU A 300 -57.51 -25.39 0.39
C GLU A 300 -57.61 -25.90 1.82
N LEU A 301 -57.63 -27.22 1.97
CA LEU A 301 -57.60 -27.89 3.27
C LEU A 301 -56.16 -27.89 3.82
N GLY A 302 -55.97 -27.27 4.98
CA GLY A 302 -54.68 -27.22 5.67
C GLY A 302 -54.83 -27.34 7.19
N THR A 303 -53.70 -27.50 7.88
CA THR A 303 -53.61 -27.37 9.35
C THR A 303 -52.85 -26.09 9.67
N TYR A 304 -53.48 -25.18 10.40
CA TYR A 304 -52.96 -23.86 10.71
C TYR A 304 -52.80 -23.67 12.22
N ASP A 305 -51.63 -23.21 12.66
CA ASP A 305 -51.42 -22.67 14.00
C ASP A 305 -51.77 -21.17 13.99
N LEU A 306 -52.80 -20.81 14.75
CA LEU A 306 -53.30 -19.44 14.81
C LEU A 306 -52.48 -18.55 15.76
N LEU A 307 -51.48 -19.12 16.44
CA LEU A 307 -50.63 -18.42 17.40
C LEU A 307 -49.21 -18.20 16.90
N ASP A 308 -48.84 -18.82 15.78
CA ASP A 308 -47.52 -18.68 15.17
C ASP A 308 -47.51 -17.61 14.07
N SER A 309 -46.36 -17.40 13.45
CA SER A 309 -46.14 -16.37 12.44
C SER A 309 -45.21 -16.85 11.33
N ILE A 310 -45.13 -16.06 10.26
CA ILE A 310 -44.10 -16.19 9.23
C ILE A 310 -43.06 -15.12 9.51
N SER A 311 -41.80 -15.52 9.59
CA SER A 311 -40.67 -14.61 9.76
C SER A 311 -39.75 -14.69 8.55
N VAL A 312 -39.26 -13.53 8.12
CA VAL A 312 -38.36 -13.39 6.98
C VAL A 312 -37.07 -12.74 7.46
N ASP A 313 -35.94 -13.37 7.19
CA ASP A 313 -34.60 -12.86 7.43
C ASP A 313 -33.84 -12.78 6.11
N ILE A 314 -33.33 -11.60 5.77
CA ILE A 314 -32.69 -11.32 4.48
C ILE A 314 -31.24 -10.94 4.75
N ASN A 315 -30.33 -11.72 4.18
CA ASN A 315 -28.91 -11.51 4.31
C ASN A 315 -28.32 -11.20 2.93
N VAL A 316 -27.62 -10.08 2.82
CA VAL A 316 -26.88 -9.69 1.62
C VAL A 316 -25.42 -10.03 1.84
N SER A 317 -24.80 -10.77 0.93
CA SER A 317 -23.36 -11.02 0.98
C SER A 317 -22.56 -9.75 0.72
N THR A 318 -21.24 -9.83 0.89
CA THR A 318 -20.35 -8.78 0.34
C THR A 318 -20.60 -8.65 -1.16
N LEU A 319 -20.87 -7.42 -1.60
CA LEU A 319 -21.03 -7.08 -3.02
C LEU A 319 -19.69 -6.62 -3.58
N THR A 320 -19.39 -7.01 -4.81
CA THR A 320 -18.32 -6.40 -5.62
C THR A 320 -18.94 -5.74 -6.84
N PHE A 321 -18.32 -4.66 -7.32
CA PHE A 321 -18.85 -3.84 -8.40
C PHE A 321 -17.84 -3.73 -9.53
N SER A 322 -18.32 -3.77 -10.78
CA SER A 322 -17.50 -3.54 -11.97
C SER A 322 -17.36 -2.04 -12.27
N GLU A 323 -18.43 -1.29 -12.01
CA GLU A 323 -18.52 0.16 -12.18
C GLU A 323 -19.38 0.74 -11.04
N ILE A 324 -18.96 1.88 -10.48
CA ILE A 324 -19.69 2.58 -9.40
C ILE A 324 -19.79 4.05 -9.76
N GLU A 325 -21.00 4.58 -9.74
CA GLU A 325 -21.30 6.01 -9.76
C GLU A 325 -21.67 6.48 -8.35
N GLY A 326 -20.97 7.48 -7.82
CA GLY A 326 -21.22 7.96 -6.46
C GLY A 326 -20.34 9.13 -6.02
N TYR A 327 -20.48 9.49 -4.75
CA TYR A 327 -19.62 10.45 -4.06
C TYR A 327 -18.65 9.68 -3.18
N PHE A 328 -17.36 9.78 -3.48
CA PHE A 328 -16.34 8.99 -2.82
C PHE A 328 -15.57 9.85 -1.83
N THR A 329 -15.65 9.48 -0.56
CA THR A 329 -14.73 9.98 0.46
C THR A 329 -13.59 8.99 0.58
N GLN A 330 -12.55 9.18 -0.22
CA GLN A 330 -11.33 8.39 -0.07
C GLN A 330 -10.28 9.16 0.73
N ASP A 331 -9.60 8.44 1.62
CA ASP A 331 -8.29 8.86 2.05
C ASP A 331 -7.41 9.04 0.82
N ALA A 332 -6.66 10.14 0.78
CA ALA A 332 -5.85 10.44 -0.38
C ALA A 332 -4.95 9.26 -0.75
N ILE A 333 -5.00 8.82 -2.02
CA ILE A 333 -4.22 7.70 -2.53
C ILE A 333 -2.74 8.05 -2.38
N VAL A 334 -2.03 7.24 -1.61
CA VAL A 334 -0.60 7.41 -1.36
C VAL A 334 0.15 6.38 -2.17
N ASP A 335 0.96 6.86 -3.11
CA ASP A 335 1.87 6.02 -3.88
C ASP A 335 3.32 6.44 -3.65
N SER A 336 4.23 5.48 -3.69
CA SER A 336 5.66 5.69 -3.48
C SER A 336 6.46 4.92 -4.51
N ASN A 337 7.41 5.59 -5.13
CA ASN A 337 8.23 5.00 -6.18
C ASN A 337 9.61 5.67 -6.19
N VAL A 338 10.52 5.17 -7.02
CA VAL A 338 11.92 5.57 -7.05
C VAL A 338 12.34 6.06 -8.42
N VAL A 339 13.34 6.92 -8.45
CA VAL A 339 14.05 7.34 -9.65
C VAL A 339 15.52 7.03 -9.46
N GLU A 340 16.07 6.19 -10.34
CA GLU A 340 17.51 5.91 -10.37
C GLU A 340 18.24 7.08 -11.06
N LEU A 341 19.36 7.50 -10.49
CA LEU A 341 20.29 8.39 -11.17
C LEU A 341 21.18 7.54 -12.09
N ASP A 342 21.22 7.86 -13.38
CA ASP A 342 22.02 7.13 -14.36
C ASP A 342 23.51 7.50 -14.26
N ASN A 343 24.16 7.08 -13.17
CA ASN A 343 25.61 7.19 -13.02
C ASN A 343 26.19 6.11 -12.08
N GLU A 344 27.45 5.74 -12.33
CA GLU A 344 28.21 4.85 -11.42
C GLU A 344 28.73 5.61 -10.18
N THR A 345 28.59 6.94 -10.15
CA THR A 345 29.01 7.81 -9.06
C THR A 345 28.00 7.76 -7.92
N LYS A 346 28.45 7.37 -6.72
CA LYS A 346 27.61 7.40 -5.53
C LYS A 346 27.68 8.77 -4.88
N VAL A 347 26.57 9.50 -4.92
CA VAL A 347 26.44 10.84 -4.34
C VAL A 347 25.99 10.73 -2.89
N GLN A 348 26.74 11.33 -1.98
CA GLN A 348 26.30 11.53 -0.60
C GLN A 348 25.61 12.89 -0.43
N THR A 349 26.30 13.96 -0.84
CA THR A 349 25.73 15.31 -0.93
C THR A 349 26.14 15.93 -2.27
N ALA A 350 25.25 16.70 -2.91
CA ALA A 350 25.61 17.47 -4.08
C ALA A 350 24.75 18.72 -4.23
N ALA A 351 25.39 19.87 -4.44
CA ALA A 351 24.69 21.12 -4.73
C ALA A 351 24.36 21.19 -6.23
N ILE A 352 23.08 21.32 -6.58
CA ILE A 352 22.58 21.30 -7.96
C ILE A 352 22.77 22.69 -8.58
N ALA A 353 23.67 22.78 -9.56
CA ALA A 353 23.89 23.98 -10.36
C ALA A 353 22.85 24.14 -11.47
N ASN A 354 22.39 23.02 -12.05
CA ASN A 354 21.31 22.96 -13.03
C ASN A 354 20.65 21.57 -12.97
N GLY A 355 19.34 21.50 -13.18
CA GLY A 355 18.62 20.22 -13.21
C GLY A 355 17.11 20.43 -13.39
N ASP A 356 16.47 19.51 -14.12
CA ASP A 356 15.04 19.54 -14.38
C ASP A 356 14.36 18.29 -13.78
N LEU A 357 13.37 18.49 -12.93
CA LEU A 357 12.43 17.45 -12.52
C LEU A 357 11.23 17.47 -13.47
N LYS A 358 11.11 16.44 -14.31
CA LYS A 358 9.99 16.25 -15.23
C LYS A 358 9.00 15.26 -14.65
N LEU A 359 7.73 15.64 -14.68
CA LEU A 359 6.63 14.81 -14.22
C LEU A 359 5.57 14.71 -15.32
N THR A 360 5.19 13.49 -15.66
CA THR A 360 4.09 13.20 -16.59
C THR A 360 3.00 12.46 -15.83
N ILE A 361 1.80 13.03 -15.81
CA ILE A 361 0.62 12.43 -15.17
C ILE A 361 -0.38 12.04 -16.26
N ARG A 362 -0.94 10.84 -16.18
CA ARG A 362 -2.11 10.42 -16.96
C ARG A 362 -3.25 10.06 -16.03
N ASN A 363 -4.40 10.67 -16.25
CA ASN A 363 -5.57 10.48 -15.44
C ASN A 363 -6.60 9.61 -16.16
N TYR A 364 -6.78 8.36 -15.72
CA TYR A 364 -7.80 7.46 -16.27
C TYR A 364 -9.06 7.40 -15.40
N ILE A 365 -9.10 8.05 -14.23
CA ILE A 365 -10.31 8.10 -13.37
C ILE A 365 -11.33 9.16 -13.83
N GLY A 366 -11.01 9.97 -14.84
CA GLY A 366 -11.96 10.89 -15.47
C GLY A 366 -12.42 12.09 -14.62
N VAL A 367 -11.82 12.33 -13.44
CA VAL A 367 -12.15 13.47 -12.55
C VAL A 367 -10.95 14.34 -12.24
N GLU A 368 -11.19 15.62 -12.00
CA GLU A 368 -10.14 16.51 -11.49
C GLU A 368 -9.66 16.05 -10.11
N ALA A 369 -8.35 15.99 -9.93
CA ALA A 369 -7.74 15.61 -8.66
C ALA A 369 -6.62 16.58 -8.30
N ARG A 370 -6.14 16.50 -7.06
CA ARG A 370 -4.95 17.25 -6.63
C ARG A 370 -3.91 16.29 -6.11
N THR A 371 -2.71 16.36 -6.65
CA THR A 371 -1.56 15.59 -6.18
C THR A 371 -0.57 16.49 -5.45
N ARG A 372 -0.03 15.97 -4.35
CA ARG A 372 1.11 16.54 -3.64
C ARG A 372 2.26 15.54 -3.69
N PHE A 373 3.43 16.00 -4.10
CA PHE A 373 4.65 15.21 -4.14
C PHE A 373 5.59 15.64 -3.04
N THR A 374 6.32 14.69 -2.46
CA THR A 374 7.46 14.96 -1.58
C THR A 374 8.62 14.08 -2.01
N ILE A 375 9.80 14.69 -2.18
CA ILE A 375 11.06 14.01 -2.45
C ILE A 375 11.99 14.39 -1.31
N ASN A 376 12.42 13.42 -0.51
CA ASN A 376 13.16 13.70 0.72
C ASN A 376 14.63 14.02 0.46
N GLU A 377 15.18 13.42 -0.59
CA GLU A 377 16.58 13.47 -0.99
C GLU A 377 16.92 14.80 -1.66
N ILE A 378 15.94 15.53 -2.20
CA ILE A 378 16.14 16.85 -2.83
C ILE A 378 15.72 17.93 -1.84
N ILE A 379 16.66 18.74 -1.36
CA ILE A 379 16.50 19.66 -0.23
C ILE A 379 16.80 21.10 -0.66
N LYS A 380 16.02 22.07 -0.16
CA LYS A 380 16.33 23.49 -0.25
C LYS A 380 16.01 24.17 1.06
N ASP A 381 16.94 24.96 1.59
CA ASP A 381 16.82 25.63 2.90
C ASP A 381 16.46 24.65 4.04
N GLY A 382 16.98 23.42 3.99
CA GLY A 382 16.72 22.36 4.97
C GLY A 382 15.33 21.71 4.87
N GLN A 383 14.55 21.99 3.83
CA GLN A 383 13.24 21.38 3.59
C GLN A 383 13.27 20.48 2.34
N PRO A 384 12.59 19.31 2.38
CA PRO A 384 12.48 18.44 1.22
C PRO A 384 11.64 19.09 0.12
N PHE A 385 11.91 18.74 -1.13
CA PHE A 385 11.16 19.22 -2.28
C PHE A 385 9.68 18.83 -2.14
N ARG A 386 8.80 19.82 -2.33
CA ARG A 386 7.35 19.63 -2.31
C ARG A 386 6.71 20.26 -3.53
N GLY A 387 6.06 19.44 -4.33
CA GLY A 387 5.28 19.87 -5.49
C GLY A 387 3.79 19.75 -5.23
N VAL A 388 3.00 20.66 -5.80
CA VAL A 388 1.53 20.54 -5.84
C VAL A 388 1.08 20.74 -7.28
N LEU A 389 0.29 19.80 -7.79
CA LEU A 389 -0.29 19.86 -9.13
C LEU A 389 -1.77 19.52 -9.06
N ASN A 390 -2.56 20.25 -9.85
CA ASN A 390 -3.93 19.84 -10.15
C ASN A 390 -3.87 18.92 -11.38
N ILE A 391 -4.53 17.77 -11.27
CA ILE A 391 -4.64 16.75 -12.31
C ILE A 391 -5.94 17.02 -13.05
N ASN A 392 -5.84 17.18 -14.36
CA ASN A 392 -7.00 17.44 -15.20
C ASN A 392 -7.80 16.15 -15.42
N GLN A 393 -9.11 16.25 -15.67
CA GLN A 393 -9.99 15.12 -15.99
C GLN A 393 -9.67 14.39 -17.33
N ASN A 394 -8.75 14.92 -18.14
CA ASN A 394 -8.39 14.36 -19.44
C ASN A 394 -7.34 13.25 -19.30
N SER A 395 -7.49 12.17 -20.09
CA SER A 395 -6.54 11.05 -20.16
C SER A 395 -5.27 11.38 -20.96
N ALA A 396 -5.22 12.51 -21.66
CA ALA A 396 -3.99 12.98 -22.30
C ALA A 396 -2.87 13.23 -21.26
N PRO A 397 -1.60 12.94 -21.60
CA PRO A 397 -0.46 13.21 -20.71
C PRO A 397 -0.40 14.69 -20.31
N GLN A 398 -0.34 14.94 -19.01
CA GLN A 398 -0.08 16.25 -18.43
C GLN A 398 1.38 16.31 -17.98
N ASP A 399 2.20 17.05 -18.72
CA ASP A 399 3.61 17.23 -18.42
C ASP A 399 3.82 18.49 -17.55
N SER A 400 4.73 18.39 -16.59
CA SER A 400 5.16 19.49 -15.72
C SER A 400 6.68 19.42 -15.53
N THR A 401 7.32 20.58 -15.46
CA THR A 401 8.76 20.67 -15.23
C THR A 401 9.03 21.61 -14.07
N PHE A 402 9.88 21.18 -13.15
CA PHE A 402 10.32 21.96 -12.01
C PHE A 402 11.84 22.14 -12.08
N ASP A 403 12.26 23.40 -11.97
CA ASP A 403 13.67 23.77 -11.90
C ASP A 403 14.25 23.38 -10.53
N LEU A 404 15.32 22.59 -10.55
CA LEU A 404 16.06 22.12 -9.37
C LEU A 404 17.29 22.99 -9.06
N THR A 405 17.49 24.11 -9.74
CA THR A 405 18.62 25.01 -9.49
C THR A 405 18.63 25.52 -8.05
N GLY A 406 19.77 25.37 -7.38
CA GLY A 406 19.98 25.76 -5.98
C GLY A 406 19.31 24.84 -4.97
N TYR A 407 18.89 23.65 -5.37
CA TYR A 407 18.60 22.54 -4.45
C TYR A 407 19.88 21.74 -4.19
N GLU A 408 19.87 20.94 -3.12
CA GLU A 408 20.91 19.98 -2.77
C GLU A 408 20.33 18.57 -2.83
N ILE A 409 21.11 17.61 -3.32
CA ILE A 409 20.81 16.18 -3.18
C ILE A 409 21.52 15.69 -1.93
N VAL A 410 20.81 14.93 -1.09
CA VAL A 410 21.35 14.25 0.09
C VAL A 410 20.84 12.80 0.08
N MET A 411 21.76 11.85 -0.06
CA MET A 411 21.45 10.42 -0.13
C MET A 411 22.45 9.57 0.68
N PRO A 412 22.02 8.44 1.25
CA PRO A 412 22.92 7.45 1.84
C PRO A 412 23.81 6.78 0.78
N LEU A 413 25.08 6.46 1.08
CA LEU A 413 25.98 5.79 0.12
C LEU A 413 25.56 4.35 -0.22
N ASP A 414 24.75 3.73 0.63
CA ASP A 414 24.15 2.40 0.45
C ASP A 414 22.81 2.44 -0.30
N ASP A 415 22.23 3.62 -0.53
CA ASP A 415 20.95 3.81 -1.19
C ASP A 415 20.99 5.01 -2.16
N GLN A 416 21.18 4.70 -3.45
CA GLN A 416 21.47 5.67 -4.51
C GLN A 416 20.28 5.86 -5.46
N VAL A 417 19.08 5.92 -4.89
CA VAL A 417 17.84 6.20 -5.62
C VAL A 417 17.08 7.33 -4.95
N ILE A 418 16.35 8.09 -5.74
CA ILE A 418 15.53 9.21 -5.25
C ILE A 418 14.12 8.69 -4.98
N HIS A 419 13.69 8.73 -3.73
CA HIS A 419 12.36 8.30 -3.34
C HIS A 419 11.38 9.45 -3.46
N TYR A 420 10.26 9.21 -4.14
CA TYR A 420 9.17 10.17 -4.13
C TYR A 420 7.90 9.54 -3.59
N LYS A 421 7.17 10.35 -2.83
CA LYS A 421 5.84 10.02 -2.31
C LYS A 421 4.83 10.97 -2.92
N SER A 422 3.81 10.41 -3.56
CA SER A 422 2.67 11.15 -4.08
C SER A 422 1.45 10.93 -3.18
N ARG A 423 0.65 11.98 -3.02
CA ARG A 423 -0.63 11.92 -2.30
C ARG A 423 -1.69 12.58 -3.14
N ILE A 424 -2.57 11.78 -3.74
CA ILE A 424 -3.65 12.21 -4.63
C ILE A 424 -4.94 12.33 -3.82
N SER A 425 -5.55 13.52 -3.82
CA SER A 425 -6.88 13.75 -3.26
C SER A 425 -7.88 14.02 -4.38
N ILE A 426 -8.98 13.26 -4.39
CA ILE A 426 -10.15 13.48 -5.24
C ILE A 426 -11.20 14.30 -4.46
N PRO A 427 -12.04 15.10 -5.16
CA PRO A 427 -13.13 15.84 -4.52
C PRO A 427 -14.21 14.88 -4.01
N SER A 428 -14.69 15.08 -2.79
CA SER A 428 -15.73 14.25 -2.17
C SER A 428 -17.16 14.73 -2.43
N ASP A 429 -17.31 15.94 -2.97
CA ASP A 429 -18.58 16.65 -3.18
C ASP A 429 -19.05 16.60 -4.64
N VAL A 430 -18.35 15.85 -5.48
CA VAL A 430 -18.65 15.67 -6.91
C VAL A 430 -18.95 14.20 -7.17
N ALA A 431 -20.08 13.93 -7.82
CA ALA A 431 -20.41 12.59 -8.28
C ALA A 431 -19.45 12.18 -9.40
N MET A 432 -18.96 10.95 -9.33
CA MET A 432 -18.04 10.40 -10.32
C MET A 432 -18.35 8.94 -10.59
N THR A 433 -17.94 8.49 -11.76
CA THR A 433 -18.02 7.08 -12.17
C THR A 433 -16.61 6.51 -12.09
N LEU A 434 -16.44 5.42 -11.34
CA LEU A 434 -15.18 4.71 -11.18
C LEU A 434 -15.33 3.27 -11.64
N SER A 435 -14.43 2.84 -12.51
CA SER A 435 -14.26 1.43 -12.89
C SER A 435 -13.07 0.80 -12.16
N LEU A 436 -13.03 -0.53 -12.08
CA LEU A 436 -11.89 -1.28 -11.52
C LEU A 436 -10.58 -1.08 -12.29
N GLU A 437 -10.64 -0.63 -13.55
CA GLU A 437 -9.47 -0.41 -14.41
C GLU A 437 -8.94 1.03 -14.33
N ASP A 438 -9.71 1.94 -13.70
CA ASP A 438 -9.34 3.34 -13.64
C ASP A 438 -8.16 3.56 -12.69
N SER A 439 -7.15 4.29 -13.17
CA SER A 439 -5.94 4.58 -12.41
C SER A 439 -5.37 5.96 -12.74
N ILE A 440 -4.49 6.47 -11.88
CA ILE A 440 -3.67 7.64 -12.19
C ILE A 440 -2.23 7.16 -12.31
N ALA A 441 -1.67 7.26 -13.51
CA ALA A 441 -0.29 6.90 -13.77
C ALA A 441 0.60 8.14 -13.63
N ILE A 442 1.64 8.03 -12.80
CA ILE A 442 2.62 9.09 -12.57
C ILE A 442 3.99 8.58 -12.99
N ASN A 443 4.64 9.32 -13.89
CA ASN A 443 6.02 9.06 -14.28
C ASN A 443 6.88 10.28 -13.92
N MET A 444 7.98 10.03 -13.22
CA MET A 444 8.94 11.06 -12.79
C MET A 444 10.30 10.76 -13.42
N ASN A 445 10.94 11.79 -13.93
CA ASN A 445 12.29 11.72 -14.49
C ASN A 445 13.07 12.97 -14.08
N ILE A 446 14.37 12.79 -13.80
CA ILE A 446 15.29 13.90 -13.54
C ILE A 446 16.29 13.93 -14.68
N ALA A 447 16.50 15.12 -15.26
CA ALA A 447 17.36 15.31 -16.42
C ALA A 447 18.22 16.58 -16.29
N ASN A 448 19.22 16.71 -17.17
CA ASN A 448 20.08 17.90 -17.28
C ASN A 448 20.82 18.28 -15.98
N MET A 449 21.18 17.28 -15.18
CA MET A 449 21.84 17.48 -13.89
C MET A 449 23.29 17.94 -14.05
N SER A 450 23.65 18.99 -13.33
CA SER A 450 25.04 19.40 -13.11
C SER A 450 25.20 19.89 -11.67
N PHE A 451 26.38 19.69 -11.09
CA PHE A 451 26.64 19.99 -9.69
C PHE A 451 27.70 21.08 -9.56
N SER A 452 27.51 22.02 -8.63
CA SER A 452 28.56 22.98 -8.25
C SER A 452 29.53 22.38 -7.24
N ASP A 453 29.04 21.45 -6.41
CA ASP A 453 29.78 20.79 -5.35
C ASP A 453 29.26 19.36 -5.24
N ILE A 454 30.16 18.41 -5.07
CA ILE A 454 29.83 16.99 -4.90
C ILE A 454 30.67 16.40 -3.77
N GLN A 455 30.03 15.58 -2.94
CA GLN A 455 30.66 14.72 -1.96
C GLN A 455 30.14 13.31 -2.16
N GLY A 456 31.03 12.34 -2.25
CA GLY A 456 30.64 10.96 -2.53
C GLY A 456 31.80 10.10 -3.02
N ILE A 457 31.45 8.97 -3.63
CA ILE A 457 32.38 8.06 -4.30
C ILE A 457 32.22 8.28 -5.79
N VAL A 458 33.18 8.95 -6.40
CA VAL A 458 33.16 9.29 -7.82
C VAL A 458 33.79 8.17 -8.63
N ALA A 459 33.06 7.69 -9.64
CA ALA A 459 33.60 6.74 -10.61
C ALA A 459 34.76 7.39 -11.39
N PRO A 460 35.78 6.64 -11.82
CA PRO A 460 36.96 7.22 -12.48
C PRO A 460 36.57 8.03 -13.73
N ILE A 461 36.98 9.30 -13.76
CA ILE A 461 36.82 10.20 -14.90
C ILE A 461 38.20 10.60 -15.41
N GLU A 462 38.45 10.36 -16.69
CA GLU A 462 39.69 10.72 -17.37
C GLU A 462 39.61 12.16 -17.90
N VAL A 463 40.57 12.99 -17.50
CA VAL A 463 40.73 14.38 -17.94
C VAL A 463 42.12 14.56 -18.53
N MET A 464 42.19 15.02 -19.79
CA MET A 464 43.46 15.35 -20.43
C MET A 464 44.09 16.57 -19.78
N ILE A 465 45.36 16.48 -19.44
CA ILE A 465 46.14 17.62 -18.95
C ILE A 465 46.68 18.38 -20.15
N ASP A 466 46.38 19.68 -20.20
CA ASP A 466 46.89 20.56 -21.24
C ASP A 466 48.43 20.52 -21.30
N THR A 467 48.97 20.58 -22.51
CA THR A 467 50.41 20.58 -22.72
C THR A 467 51.02 21.90 -22.25
N ILE A 468 51.90 21.81 -21.26
CA ILE A 468 52.66 22.94 -20.73
C ILE A 468 54.07 22.87 -21.31
N ARG A 469 54.55 23.98 -21.87
CA ARG A 469 55.92 24.10 -22.40
C ARG A 469 56.64 25.23 -21.67
N GLN A 470 57.79 24.92 -21.11
CA GLN A 470 58.63 25.87 -20.38
C GLN A 470 59.99 25.96 -21.06
N GLU A 471 60.41 27.18 -21.40
CA GLU A 471 61.78 27.43 -21.89
C GLU A 471 62.78 27.33 -20.74
N MET A 472 63.96 26.77 -21.04
CA MET A 472 65.06 26.65 -20.09
C MET A 472 66.04 27.79 -20.32
N THR A 473 65.95 28.83 -19.50
CA THR A 473 66.74 30.07 -19.65
C THR A 473 67.72 30.33 -18.50
N GLY A 474 67.87 29.38 -17.58
CA GLY A 474 68.62 29.55 -16.32
C GLY A 474 69.96 28.82 -16.26
N MET A 475 70.31 28.09 -17.32
CA MET A 475 71.54 27.31 -17.38
C MET A 475 72.68 28.18 -17.94
N PRO A 476 73.80 28.33 -17.22
CA PRO A 476 74.95 29.08 -17.73
C PRO A 476 75.61 28.38 -18.92
N ASP A 477 75.96 29.13 -19.96
CA ASP A 477 76.66 28.63 -21.17
C ASP A 477 78.02 27.98 -20.83
N GLU A 478 78.63 28.34 -19.69
CA GLU A 478 79.86 27.70 -19.20
C GLU A 478 79.65 26.23 -18.81
N LEU A 479 78.41 25.78 -18.63
CA LEU A 479 78.07 24.41 -18.27
C LEU A 479 77.64 23.53 -19.47
N ASP A 480 77.66 24.05 -20.70
CA ASP A 480 77.26 23.30 -21.90
C ASP A 480 77.99 21.95 -22.05
N ASP A 481 79.29 21.91 -21.75
CA ASP A 481 80.11 20.71 -21.90
C ASP A 481 80.11 19.82 -20.64
N PHE A 482 79.32 20.19 -19.62
CA PHE A 482 79.24 19.46 -18.36
C PHE A 482 78.09 18.45 -18.40
N ASN A 483 78.38 17.23 -17.94
CA ASN A 483 77.35 16.22 -17.67
C ASN A 483 77.08 16.16 -16.17
N PHE A 484 75.82 16.31 -15.76
CA PHE A 484 75.38 16.12 -14.38
C PHE A 484 75.42 14.65 -14.01
N SER A 485 75.94 14.36 -12.82
CA SER A 485 75.92 13.00 -12.26
C SER A 485 74.58 12.61 -11.66
N ARG A 486 73.79 13.62 -11.27
CA ARG A 486 72.47 13.47 -10.66
C ARG A 486 71.69 14.75 -10.84
N VAL A 487 70.41 14.58 -11.15
CA VAL A 487 69.41 15.64 -11.11
C VAL A 487 68.23 15.15 -10.29
N ASP A 488 67.80 15.98 -9.35
CA ASP A 488 66.57 15.75 -8.60
C ASP A 488 65.48 16.66 -9.19
N MET A 489 64.38 16.06 -9.64
CA MET A 489 63.29 16.77 -10.31
C MET A 489 61.97 16.37 -9.67
N THR A 490 61.20 17.38 -9.26
CA THR A 490 59.91 17.20 -8.56
C THR A 490 58.87 18.15 -9.14
N LEU A 491 57.64 17.65 -9.34
CA LEU A 491 56.47 18.48 -9.61
C LEU A 491 55.60 18.48 -8.36
N ALA A 492 55.52 19.61 -7.67
CA ALA A 492 54.65 19.75 -6.51
C ALA A 492 53.27 20.23 -6.96
N PHE A 493 52.23 19.48 -6.60
CA PHE A 493 50.83 19.78 -6.93
C PHE A 493 50.07 20.35 -5.73
N ASP A 494 49.25 21.37 -5.97
CA ASP A 494 48.29 21.90 -5.00
C ASP A 494 46.86 21.67 -5.55
N SER A 495 46.01 21.03 -4.75
CA SER A 495 44.65 20.65 -5.15
C SER A 495 43.70 20.79 -3.96
N GLY A 496 42.57 21.48 -4.19
CA GLY A 496 41.45 21.52 -3.24
C GLY A 496 40.57 20.26 -3.26
N ILE A 497 40.80 19.35 -4.22
CA ILE A 497 40.01 18.14 -4.43
C ILE A 497 40.45 17.07 -3.44
N SER A 498 39.52 16.52 -2.66
CA SER A 498 39.79 15.41 -1.72
C SER A 498 39.42 14.03 -2.29
N ILE A 499 38.80 13.99 -3.46
CA ILE A 499 38.65 12.77 -4.26
C ILE A 499 40.04 12.34 -4.77
N PRO A 500 40.38 11.05 -4.83
CA PRO A 500 41.66 10.60 -5.39
C PRO A 500 41.88 11.12 -6.81
N VAL A 501 43.06 11.65 -7.08
CA VAL A 501 43.48 12.09 -8.41
C VAL A 501 44.78 11.38 -8.78
N PHE A 502 44.74 10.53 -9.80
CA PHE A 502 45.89 9.80 -10.31
C PHE A 502 46.43 10.49 -11.56
N LEU A 503 47.75 10.69 -11.61
CA LEU A 503 48.41 11.32 -12.74
C LEU A 503 49.27 10.31 -13.52
N ASP A 504 49.12 10.34 -14.83
CA ASP A 504 50.01 9.73 -15.82
C ASP A 504 50.63 10.85 -16.66
N LEU A 505 51.89 11.19 -16.38
CA LEU A 505 52.60 12.32 -16.98
C LEU A 505 53.70 11.86 -17.92
N SER A 506 53.86 12.59 -19.03
CA SER A 506 55.00 12.52 -19.94
C SER A 506 55.70 13.87 -19.97
N ILE A 507 57.02 13.84 -19.76
CA ILE A 507 57.88 15.03 -19.67
C ILE A 507 58.95 14.87 -20.74
N ILE A 508 59.06 15.85 -21.64
CA ILE A 508 59.94 15.79 -22.79
C ILE A 508 60.86 17.01 -22.80
N GLY A 509 62.16 16.79 -22.65
CA GLY A 509 63.18 17.79 -22.94
C GLY A 509 63.46 17.79 -24.45
N THR A 510 63.48 18.96 -25.08
CA THR A 510 63.73 19.11 -26.52
C THR A 510 64.78 20.18 -26.80
N THR A 511 65.75 19.86 -27.66
CA THR A 511 66.77 20.81 -28.13
C THR A 511 66.31 21.58 -29.38
N SER A 512 67.03 22.64 -29.73
CA SER A 512 66.84 23.47 -30.93
C SER A 512 67.08 22.70 -32.22
N THR A 513 67.88 21.62 -32.16
CA THR A 513 68.12 20.68 -33.26
C THR A 513 67.03 19.61 -33.38
N GLY A 514 66.11 19.53 -32.39
CA GLY A 514 64.99 18.60 -32.37
C GLY A 514 65.30 17.25 -31.71
N GLU A 515 66.42 17.12 -31.00
CA GLU A 515 66.71 15.94 -30.18
C GLU A 515 65.83 15.95 -28.93
N THR A 516 65.44 14.76 -28.45
CA THR A 516 64.50 14.63 -27.34
C THR A 516 64.91 13.59 -26.32
N ALA A 517 64.64 13.88 -25.04
CA ALA A 517 64.73 12.94 -23.93
C ALA A 517 63.40 12.93 -23.18
N THR A 518 62.99 11.77 -22.69
CA THR A 518 61.67 11.59 -22.08
C THR A 518 61.78 11.06 -20.67
N ALA A 519 60.91 11.57 -19.80
CA ALA A 519 60.62 11.01 -18.50
C ALA A 519 59.11 10.76 -18.40
N SER A 520 58.73 9.80 -17.57
CA SER A 520 57.32 9.44 -17.37
C SER A 520 57.02 9.10 -15.93
N VAL A 521 55.83 9.49 -15.50
CA VAL A 521 55.23 9.11 -14.21
C VAL A 521 53.93 8.40 -14.54
N SER A 522 53.66 7.28 -13.87
CA SER A 522 52.45 6.51 -14.10
C SER A 522 51.70 6.28 -12.81
N ASN A 523 50.38 6.48 -12.84
CA ASN A 523 49.45 6.20 -11.74
C ASN A 523 49.86 6.82 -10.39
N TRP A 524 50.30 8.07 -10.39
CA TRP A 524 50.70 8.78 -9.16
C TRP A 524 49.51 9.45 -8.50
N ASN A 525 49.16 9.06 -7.26
CA ASN A 525 48.06 9.67 -6.52
C ASN A 525 48.50 10.98 -5.84
N ILE A 526 48.11 12.13 -6.41
CA ILE A 526 48.46 13.43 -5.84
C ILE A 526 47.63 13.81 -4.60
N THR A 527 46.51 13.13 -4.37
CA THR A 527 45.71 13.30 -3.15
C THR A 527 46.40 12.64 -1.95
N ASP A 528 47.19 11.58 -2.18
CA ASP A 528 48.02 10.94 -1.15
C ASP A 528 49.39 11.62 -0.99
N SER A 529 50.02 12.00 -2.12
CA SER A 529 51.34 12.62 -2.15
C SER A 529 51.42 13.67 -3.25
N SER A 530 51.36 14.95 -2.87
CA SER A 530 51.41 16.11 -3.78
C SER A 530 52.71 16.23 -4.59
N ASP A 531 53.81 15.67 -4.08
CA ASP A 531 55.13 15.82 -4.68
C ASP A 531 55.41 14.66 -5.64
N VAL A 532 55.21 14.88 -6.93
CA VAL A 532 55.51 13.90 -7.98
C VAL A 532 57.02 13.88 -8.24
N VAL A 533 57.67 12.81 -7.81
CA VAL A 533 59.12 12.63 -7.96
C VAL A 533 59.44 11.95 -9.29
N ILE A 534 60.25 12.60 -10.12
CA ILE A 534 60.72 12.01 -11.39
C ILE A 534 61.88 11.06 -11.11
N PRO A 535 61.90 9.84 -11.70
CA PRO A 535 63.02 8.92 -11.56
C PRO A 535 64.36 9.60 -11.89
N ALA A 536 65.33 9.50 -10.98
CA ALA A 536 66.58 10.26 -11.05
C ALA A 536 67.40 9.97 -12.32
N ASP A 537 67.33 8.76 -12.86
CA ASP A 537 67.97 8.35 -14.12
C ASP A 537 67.33 9.06 -15.33
N GLN A 538 66.00 9.14 -15.37
CA GLN A 538 65.27 9.85 -16.43
C GLN A 538 65.48 11.37 -16.32
N ALA A 539 65.40 11.92 -15.10
CA ALA A 539 65.65 13.35 -14.86
C ALA A 539 67.08 13.75 -15.26
N THR A 540 68.08 12.93 -14.92
CA THR A 540 69.48 13.17 -15.28
C THR A 540 69.68 13.08 -16.80
N THR A 541 69.08 12.09 -17.47
CA THR A 541 69.11 11.96 -18.93
C THR A 541 68.46 13.17 -19.61
N LEU A 542 67.35 13.66 -19.06
CA LEU A 542 66.61 14.78 -19.61
C LEU A 542 67.39 16.09 -19.54
N ILE A 543 68.04 16.40 -18.42
CA ILE A 543 68.82 17.63 -18.27
C ILE A 543 70.18 17.54 -18.98
N ASN A 544 70.83 16.38 -19.02
CA ASN A 544 72.09 16.20 -19.78
C ASN A 544 71.90 16.29 -21.30
N LEU A 545 70.66 16.28 -21.80
CA LEU A 545 70.38 16.63 -23.20
C LEU A 545 70.63 18.13 -23.47
N HIS A 546 70.75 18.96 -22.43
CA HIS A 546 70.74 20.43 -22.50
C HIS A 546 69.52 20.95 -23.27
N PRO A 547 68.30 20.63 -22.81
CA PRO A 547 67.09 20.96 -23.55
C PRO A 547 66.82 22.47 -23.51
N ASP A 548 66.52 23.06 -24.67
CA ASP A 548 66.04 24.44 -24.75
C ASP A 548 64.65 24.61 -24.11
N ASN A 549 63.86 23.53 -24.06
CA ASN A 549 62.54 23.54 -23.45
C ASN A 549 62.15 22.18 -22.88
N ILE A 550 61.33 22.21 -21.84
CA ILE A 550 60.69 21.05 -21.23
C ILE A 550 59.19 21.16 -21.47
N THR A 551 58.61 20.10 -22.02
CA THR A 551 57.17 19.98 -22.29
C THR A 551 56.57 18.90 -21.39
N VAL A 552 55.48 19.22 -20.70
CA VAL A 552 54.74 18.29 -19.82
C VAL A 552 53.31 18.15 -20.34
N TYR A 553 52.83 16.93 -20.48
CA TYR A 553 51.43 16.62 -20.78
C TYR A 553 51.07 15.26 -20.19
N GLY A 554 49.78 14.95 -20.10
CA GLY A 554 49.38 13.69 -19.48
C GLY A 554 47.88 13.53 -19.35
N LEU A 555 47.51 12.58 -18.51
CA LEU A 555 46.14 12.28 -18.13
C LEU A 555 46.01 12.37 -16.61
N ALA A 556 44.92 12.97 -16.16
CA ALA A 556 44.47 12.93 -14.77
C ALA A 556 43.21 12.07 -14.69
N THR A 557 43.22 11.07 -13.82
CA THR A 557 42.06 10.25 -13.51
C THR A 557 41.52 10.68 -12.16
N VAL A 558 40.33 11.30 -12.16
CA VAL A 558 39.65 11.80 -10.95
C VAL A 558 38.64 10.77 -10.49
N GLY A 559 38.80 10.27 -9.26
CA GLY A 559 37.99 9.21 -8.68
C GLY A 559 38.56 7.81 -8.92
N ASP A 560 38.35 6.92 -7.95
CA ASP A 560 38.73 5.51 -7.99
C ASP A 560 37.51 4.57 -7.89
N GLY A 561 36.29 5.13 -7.79
CA GLY A 561 35.06 4.37 -7.57
C GLY A 561 34.95 3.69 -6.20
N ALA A 562 35.85 3.98 -5.25
CA ALA A 562 35.89 3.32 -3.95
C ALA A 562 36.04 4.29 -2.76
N THR A 563 36.82 5.34 -2.93
CA THR A 563 37.16 6.30 -1.88
C THR A 563 36.18 7.46 -1.89
N GLN A 564 35.68 7.78 -0.70
CA GLN A 564 34.82 8.94 -0.50
C GLN A 564 35.67 10.21 -0.45
N GLY A 565 35.27 11.22 -1.22
CA GLY A 565 35.88 12.54 -1.20
C GLY A 565 34.89 13.63 -1.60
N SER A 566 35.40 14.83 -1.80
CA SER A 566 34.66 16.00 -2.25
C SER A 566 35.39 16.74 -3.36
N ALA A 567 34.62 17.32 -4.27
CA ALA A 567 35.11 18.24 -5.30
C ALA A 567 34.11 19.37 -5.51
N SER A 568 34.63 20.56 -5.78
CA SER A 568 33.87 21.75 -6.14
C SER A 568 34.24 22.21 -7.54
N SER A 569 33.29 22.84 -8.22
CA SER A 569 33.49 23.52 -9.51
C SER A 569 34.47 24.70 -9.42
N SER A 570 34.77 25.19 -8.22
CA SER A 570 35.83 26.18 -7.99
C SER A 570 37.21 25.56 -7.72
N ASP A 571 37.31 24.24 -7.57
CA ASP A 571 38.58 23.59 -7.31
C ASP A 571 39.48 23.66 -8.55
N SER A 572 40.78 23.80 -8.31
CA SER A 572 41.81 23.79 -9.34
C SER A 572 42.97 22.91 -8.91
N ILE A 573 43.57 22.22 -9.86
CA ILE A 573 44.86 21.53 -9.68
C ILE A 573 45.94 22.45 -10.25
N GLN A 574 46.86 22.89 -9.40
CA GLN A 574 48.00 23.71 -9.79
C GLN A 574 49.28 22.92 -9.59
N ALA A 575 50.31 23.18 -10.39
CA ALA A 575 51.60 22.51 -10.28
C ALA A 575 52.75 23.52 -10.31
N SER A 576 53.72 23.33 -9.43
CA SER A 576 55.02 24.03 -9.47
C SER A 576 56.13 23.03 -9.79
N PHE A 577 56.94 23.37 -10.80
CA PHE A 577 58.04 22.53 -11.25
C PHE A 577 59.35 22.98 -10.64
N GLU A 578 60.02 22.08 -9.91
CA GLU A 578 61.32 22.34 -9.28
C GLU A 578 62.37 21.37 -9.81
N ILE A 579 63.48 21.94 -10.30
CA ILE A 579 64.68 21.20 -10.69
C ILE A 579 65.78 21.60 -9.72
N SER A 580 66.28 20.63 -8.98
CA SER A 580 67.44 20.77 -8.11
C SER A 580 68.61 20.00 -8.71
N ILE A 581 69.68 20.73 -9.00
CA ILE A 581 70.91 20.17 -9.58
C ILE A 581 72.02 20.30 -8.54
N PRO A 582 72.41 19.20 -7.89
CA PRO A 582 73.64 19.17 -7.12
C PRO A 582 74.83 19.50 -8.03
N MET A 583 75.75 20.36 -7.56
CA MET A 583 76.99 20.70 -8.27
C MET A 583 77.98 19.52 -8.27
N SER A 584 77.60 18.42 -8.90
CA SER A 584 78.35 17.18 -9.04
C SER A 584 78.28 16.68 -10.48
N PHE A 585 79.42 16.65 -11.14
CA PHE A 585 79.52 16.49 -12.59
C PHE A 585 80.39 15.30 -12.98
N ILE A 586 80.03 14.61 -14.05
CA ILE A 586 80.89 13.70 -14.77
C ILE A 586 81.67 14.53 -15.79
N LEU A 587 82.94 14.80 -15.51
CA LEU A 587 83.81 15.53 -16.42
C LEU A 587 84.39 14.55 -17.45
N GLY A 588 84.08 14.78 -18.73
CA GLY A 588 84.68 14.08 -19.87
C GLY A 588 86.02 14.68 -20.29
N ASP A 589 86.74 13.99 -21.18
CA ASP A 589 88.06 14.41 -21.68
C ASP A 589 88.06 15.74 -22.44
N SER A 590 86.88 16.19 -22.89
CA SER A 590 86.67 17.42 -23.65
C SER A 590 85.86 18.46 -22.88
N THR A 591 85.72 18.33 -21.55
CA THR A 591 84.95 19.32 -20.77
C THR A 591 85.70 20.64 -20.75
N GLU A 592 85.27 21.61 -21.57
CA GLU A 592 85.88 22.93 -21.67
C GLU A 592 85.14 23.92 -20.77
N LEU A 593 85.89 24.67 -19.96
CA LEU A 593 85.38 25.86 -19.32
C LEU A 593 85.61 27.03 -20.28
N LYS A 594 84.55 27.48 -20.93
CA LYS A 594 84.58 28.59 -21.88
C LYS A 594 84.94 29.89 -21.14
N MET A 595 86.02 30.55 -21.54
CA MET A 595 86.44 31.84 -21.01
C MET A 595 86.63 32.85 -22.15
N ASP A 596 86.16 34.07 -21.93
CA ASP A 596 86.33 35.17 -22.88
C ASP A 596 87.80 35.60 -23.00
N PRO A 597 88.25 36.02 -24.20
CA PRO A 597 89.57 36.59 -24.37
C PRO A 597 89.68 37.94 -23.65
N ALA A 598 90.77 38.14 -22.93
CA ALA A 598 91.07 39.39 -22.23
C ALA A 598 92.21 40.14 -22.93
N SER A 599 92.08 41.47 -23.05
CA SER A 599 93.19 42.29 -23.56
C SER A 599 94.21 42.56 -22.46
N VAL A 600 95.48 42.32 -22.78
CA VAL A 600 96.62 42.58 -21.91
C VAL A 600 97.56 43.57 -22.58
N ASP A 601 97.94 44.62 -21.85
CA ASP A 601 99.03 45.51 -22.21
C ASP A 601 100.24 45.14 -21.37
N ALA A 602 101.09 44.27 -21.92
CA ALA A 602 102.20 43.69 -21.15
C ALA A 602 103.42 44.61 -21.10
N GLY A 603 103.57 45.56 -22.03
CA GLY A 603 104.61 46.60 -22.00
C GLY A 603 106.03 46.08 -21.71
N LEU A 604 106.38 44.91 -22.26
CA LEU A 604 107.65 44.25 -21.93
C LEU A 604 108.85 45.00 -22.54
N PRO A 605 109.99 45.13 -21.82
CA PRO A 605 111.21 45.73 -22.37
C PRO A 605 111.76 44.94 -23.57
N GLU A 606 112.20 45.62 -24.62
CA GLU A 606 112.80 44.98 -25.82
C GLU A 606 114.06 44.16 -25.52
N ASP A 607 114.77 44.48 -24.43
CA ASP A 607 116.03 43.81 -24.05
C ASP A 607 115.82 42.45 -23.36
N LEU A 608 114.57 42.03 -23.15
CA LEU A 608 114.21 40.79 -22.47
C LEU A 608 114.41 39.56 -23.37
N GLN A 609 115.17 38.56 -22.90
CA GLN A 609 115.51 37.35 -23.66
C GLN A 609 114.65 36.14 -23.29
N SER A 610 114.34 35.95 -22.01
CA SER A 610 113.47 34.89 -21.53
C SER A 610 112.91 35.23 -20.15
N ILE A 611 111.74 34.67 -19.83
CA ILE A 611 111.19 34.63 -18.47
C ILE A 611 111.00 33.18 -18.08
N THR A 612 111.45 32.78 -16.89
CA THR A 612 111.02 31.52 -16.27
C THR A 612 110.00 31.87 -15.20
N LEU A 613 108.77 31.38 -15.35
CA LEU A 613 107.71 31.48 -14.36
C LEU A 613 107.71 30.22 -13.47
N PHE A 614 107.59 30.42 -12.18
CA PHE A 614 107.39 29.38 -11.18
C PHE A 614 105.96 29.49 -10.67
N ALA A 615 105.15 28.47 -10.91
CA ALA A 615 103.76 28.37 -10.50
C ALA A 615 103.64 27.44 -9.29
N ASP A 616 103.37 28.02 -8.12
CA ASP A 616 102.91 27.29 -6.94
C ASP A 616 101.39 27.18 -7.00
N ILE A 617 100.87 25.97 -7.17
CA ILE A 617 99.46 25.68 -7.37
C ILE A 617 98.93 24.92 -6.16
N ASP A 618 97.92 25.48 -5.49
CA ASP A 618 97.13 24.82 -4.45
C ASP A 618 95.71 24.62 -4.99
N ASN A 619 95.38 23.38 -5.39
CA ASN A 619 94.07 23.03 -5.92
C ASN A 619 93.27 22.20 -4.92
N GLN A 620 92.20 22.77 -4.39
CA GLN A 620 91.30 22.08 -3.45
C GLN A 620 90.12 21.38 -4.14
N PHE A 621 89.94 21.60 -5.44
CA PHE A 621 88.87 20.95 -6.19
C PHE A 621 89.18 19.48 -6.45
N GLY A 622 88.13 18.64 -6.43
CA GLY A 622 88.18 17.22 -6.83
C GLY A 622 88.26 17.00 -8.35
N PHE A 623 88.82 17.96 -9.08
CA PHE A 623 89.12 17.91 -10.51
C PHE A 623 90.41 18.68 -10.78
N GLY A 624 91.14 18.24 -11.79
CA GLY A 624 92.29 18.97 -12.34
C GLY A 624 91.88 19.87 -13.48
N ALA A 625 92.82 20.60 -14.06
CA ALA A 625 92.60 21.40 -15.25
C ALA A 625 93.84 21.42 -16.14
N MET A 626 93.64 21.44 -17.45
CA MET A 626 94.67 21.76 -18.43
C MET A 626 94.39 23.15 -18.97
N LEU A 627 95.19 24.12 -18.55
CA LEU A 627 95.14 25.51 -19.02
C LEU A 627 96.12 25.68 -20.18
N THR A 628 95.62 26.14 -21.31
CA THR A 628 96.44 26.64 -22.42
C THR A 628 96.12 28.10 -22.64
N VAL A 629 97.11 28.97 -22.46
CA VAL A 629 96.96 30.41 -22.72
C VAL A 629 97.36 30.66 -24.16
N LEU A 630 96.39 31.09 -24.96
CA LEU A 630 96.57 31.46 -26.35
C LEU A 630 96.71 32.98 -26.44
N ALA A 631 97.54 33.47 -27.37
CA ALA A 631 97.82 34.88 -27.58
C ALA A 631 97.63 35.25 -29.06
N SER A 632 96.98 36.40 -29.30
CA SER A 632 96.79 36.97 -30.64
C SER A 632 96.67 38.50 -30.57
N PRO A 633 97.21 39.25 -31.54
CA PRO A 633 96.96 40.69 -31.64
C PRO A 633 95.52 41.03 -32.08
N ASP A 634 94.78 40.05 -32.63
CA ASP A 634 93.38 40.19 -33.06
C ASP A 634 92.49 39.26 -32.22
N SER A 635 91.47 39.84 -31.56
CA SER A 635 90.49 39.08 -30.78
C SER A 635 89.57 38.22 -31.64
N GLY A 636 89.35 38.57 -32.92
CA GLY A 636 88.50 37.79 -33.85
C GLY A 636 89.03 36.39 -34.14
N VAL A 637 90.32 36.14 -33.87
CA VAL A 637 90.95 34.82 -33.99
C VAL A 637 90.40 33.82 -32.97
N PHE A 638 89.75 34.32 -31.91
CA PHE A 638 89.17 33.52 -30.83
C PHE A 638 87.66 33.27 -30.97
N GLU A 639 87.01 33.90 -31.96
CA GLU A 639 85.59 33.73 -32.29
C GLU A 639 85.33 32.39 -33.00
N ASP A 640 84.06 31.97 -33.06
CA ASP A 640 83.64 30.78 -33.82
C ASP A 640 82.72 31.21 -35.00
N PRO A 641 83.12 31.01 -36.28
CA PRO A 641 84.37 30.40 -36.74
C PRO A 641 85.59 31.34 -36.63
N PRO A 642 86.80 30.81 -36.33
CA PRO A 642 87.98 31.64 -36.09
C PRO A 642 88.50 32.28 -37.38
N THR A 643 88.94 33.54 -37.30
CA THR A 643 89.50 34.31 -38.44
C THR A 643 90.99 34.01 -38.70
N GLY A 644 91.63 33.20 -37.85
CA GLY A 644 93.05 32.83 -37.93
C GLY A 644 93.42 31.70 -36.96
N ILE A 645 94.72 31.48 -36.74
CA ILE A 645 95.23 30.52 -35.75
C ILE A 645 95.99 31.31 -34.68
N PRO A 646 95.58 31.27 -33.40
CA PRO A 646 96.32 31.93 -32.33
C PRO A 646 97.60 31.16 -31.99
N ASP A 647 98.59 31.84 -31.40
CA ASP A 647 99.81 31.18 -30.92
C ASP A 647 99.64 30.78 -29.43
N THR A 648 100.29 29.71 -29.00
CA THR A 648 100.28 29.27 -27.59
C THR A 648 101.33 30.05 -26.82
N LEU A 649 100.93 30.84 -25.83
CA LEU A 649 101.86 31.52 -24.92
C LEU A 649 102.45 30.52 -23.91
N LEU A 650 101.59 29.77 -23.22
CA LEU A 650 101.99 28.76 -22.25
C LEU A 650 100.92 27.67 -22.08
N THR A 651 101.34 26.54 -21.52
CA THR A 651 100.46 25.47 -21.06
C THR A 651 100.79 25.15 -19.61
N LEU A 652 99.76 24.92 -18.80
CA LEU A 652 99.85 24.60 -17.38
C LEU A 652 98.85 23.47 -17.05
N THR A 653 99.32 22.42 -16.39
CA THR A 653 98.46 21.30 -15.98
C THR A 653 98.27 21.32 -14.47
N VAL A 654 97.07 21.62 -13.98
CA VAL A 654 96.71 21.61 -12.57
C VAL A 654 96.21 20.22 -12.16
N PRO A 655 96.89 19.48 -11.26
CA PRO A 655 96.39 18.20 -10.77
C PRO A 655 95.19 18.38 -9.81
N PRO A 656 94.27 17.41 -9.70
CA PRO A 656 93.16 17.44 -8.75
C PRO A 656 93.64 17.35 -7.29
N GLY A 657 93.02 18.12 -6.39
CA GLY A 657 93.11 17.92 -4.93
C GLY A 657 94.50 18.02 -4.28
N GLU A 658 95.51 18.53 -4.98
CA GLU A 658 96.91 18.49 -4.55
C GLU A 658 97.65 19.81 -4.78
N TYR A 659 98.72 19.99 -3.99
CA TYR A 659 99.71 21.05 -4.22
C TYR A 659 100.70 20.63 -5.31
N SER A 660 101.01 21.52 -6.25
CA SER A 660 102.08 21.29 -7.23
C SER A 660 102.93 22.54 -7.45
N HIS A 661 104.19 22.32 -7.81
CA HIS A 661 105.12 23.36 -8.24
C HIS A 661 105.56 23.08 -9.66
N GLN A 662 105.44 24.07 -10.55
CA GLN A 662 105.78 23.94 -11.97
C GLN A 662 106.64 25.10 -12.45
N GLU A 663 107.60 24.78 -13.31
CA GLU A 663 108.47 25.75 -13.97
C GLU A 663 108.06 25.87 -15.44
N ILE A 664 107.76 27.10 -15.88
CA ILE A 664 107.30 27.40 -17.23
C ILE A 664 108.30 28.37 -17.85
N GLU A 665 109.00 27.94 -18.89
CA GLU A 665 109.91 28.79 -19.65
C GLU A 665 109.15 29.52 -20.77
N LEU A 666 109.28 30.85 -20.78
CA LEU A 666 108.85 31.75 -21.84
C LEU A 666 110.09 32.25 -22.60
N PRO A 667 110.50 31.56 -23.67
CA PRO A 667 111.62 31.98 -24.52
C PRO A 667 111.26 33.22 -25.35
N ALA A 668 112.27 33.81 -26.01
CA ALA A 668 112.14 35.07 -26.74
C ALA A 668 111.00 35.10 -27.78
N ASP A 669 110.73 33.97 -28.45
CA ASP A 669 109.65 33.81 -29.44
C ASP A 669 108.25 33.80 -28.80
N LYS A 670 108.12 33.48 -27.51
CA LYS A 670 106.87 33.60 -26.75
C LYS A 670 106.71 34.99 -26.14
N LEU A 671 107.81 35.62 -25.73
CA LEU A 671 107.81 37.00 -25.25
C LEU A 671 107.47 38.02 -26.35
N SER A 672 107.81 37.74 -27.61
CA SER A 672 107.42 38.58 -28.74
C SER A 672 105.90 38.68 -28.93
N LEU A 673 105.13 37.68 -28.46
CA LEU A 673 103.66 37.71 -28.46
C LEU A 673 103.09 38.77 -27.49
N LEU A 674 103.90 39.28 -26.56
CA LEU A 674 103.51 40.20 -25.47
C LEU A 674 104.13 41.60 -25.61
N GLN A 675 104.74 41.95 -26.75
CA GLN A 675 105.43 43.25 -26.93
C GLN A 675 104.47 44.42 -27.18
N GLU A 676 103.28 44.14 -27.72
CA GLU A 676 102.23 45.12 -27.96
C GLU A 676 100.97 44.73 -27.18
N LYS A 677 99.91 45.54 -27.34
CA LYS A 677 98.58 45.17 -26.85
C LYS A 677 98.15 43.87 -27.51
N VAL A 678 97.94 42.84 -26.69
CA VAL A 678 97.60 41.48 -27.13
C VAL A 678 96.28 41.06 -26.48
N PHE A 679 95.57 40.14 -27.12
CA PHE A 679 94.45 39.42 -26.52
C PHE A 679 94.90 38.02 -26.11
N LEU A 680 94.62 37.66 -24.86
CA LEU A 680 94.88 36.34 -24.32
C LEU A 680 93.57 35.59 -24.15
N LYS A 681 93.47 34.35 -24.64
CA LYS A 681 92.36 33.43 -24.35
C LYS A 681 92.87 32.29 -23.50
N ASN A 682 92.20 32.03 -22.38
CA ASN A 682 92.45 30.87 -21.55
C ASN A 682 91.57 29.72 -22.03
N ASN A 683 92.16 28.72 -22.68
CA ASN A 683 91.47 27.47 -22.95
C ASN A 683 91.68 26.54 -21.76
N VAL A 684 90.61 26.25 -21.02
CA VAL A 684 90.66 25.46 -19.79
C VAL A 684 89.88 24.17 -19.99
N PHE A 685 90.56 23.03 -20.05
CA PHE A 685 89.91 21.72 -20.06
C PHE A 685 89.94 21.12 -18.66
N LEU A 686 88.77 20.81 -18.10
CA LEU A 686 88.70 20.18 -16.78
C LEU A 686 89.00 18.69 -16.88
N LEU A 687 89.78 18.20 -15.92
CA LEU A 687 90.23 16.82 -15.82
C LEU A 687 89.53 16.15 -14.63
N GLY A 688 88.50 15.36 -14.93
CA GLY A 688 87.81 14.57 -13.90
C GLY A 688 88.67 13.47 -13.32
N GLU A 689 88.36 13.07 -12.09
CA GLU A 689 88.92 11.85 -11.53
C GLU A 689 88.41 10.61 -12.28
N ARG A 690 89.25 9.59 -12.40
CA ARG A 690 88.90 8.30 -12.99
C ARG A 690 89.15 7.19 -11.99
N ASP A 691 88.27 6.19 -11.97
CA ASP A 691 88.47 5.00 -11.15
C ASP A 691 89.57 4.09 -11.71
N SER A 692 89.86 2.98 -11.02
CA SER A 692 90.88 2.00 -11.43
C SER A 692 90.61 1.31 -12.77
N LEU A 693 89.40 1.45 -13.32
CA LEU A 693 89.00 0.92 -14.62
C LEU A 693 89.01 2.00 -15.71
N GLY A 694 89.38 3.24 -15.37
CA GLY A 694 89.41 4.38 -16.27
C GLY A 694 88.05 5.04 -16.50
N VAL A 695 87.02 4.72 -15.71
CA VAL A 695 85.69 5.33 -15.80
C VAL A 695 85.68 6.64 -15.03
N SER A 696 85.15 7.70 -15.63
CA SER A 696 85.01 9.01 -14.97
C SER A 696 84.10 8.89 -13.75
N VAL A 697 84.56 9.37 -12.59
CA VAL A 697 83.76 9.46 -11.37
C VAL A 697 83.24 10.91 -11.17
N PRO A 698 82.12 11.10 -10.46
CA PRO A 698 81.60 12.45 -10.22
C PRO A 698 82.57 13.34 -9.44
N SER A 699 82.96 14.46 -10.03
CA SER A 699 83.65 15.55 -9.33
C SER A 699 82.61 16.46 -8.66
N ARG A 700 82.81 16.78 -7.37
CA ARG A 700 81.94 17.66 -6.59
C ARG A 700 82.57 19.04 -6.45
N PHE A 701 81.74 20.07 -6.56
CA PHE A 701 82.16 21.46 -6.44
C PHE A 701 81.55 22.02 -5.16
N PHE A 702 82.37 22.33 -4.16
CA PHE A 702 81.91 22.99 -2.94
C PHE A 702 82.20 24.48 -3.00
N SER A 703 81.32 25.30 -2.41
CA SER A 703 81.52 26.76 -2.33
C SER A 703 82.75 27.17 -1.50
N THR A 704 83.35 26.21 -0.78
CA THR A 704 84.57 26.39 0.00
C THR A 704 85.84 26.04 -0.76
N ASP A 705 85.73 25.35 -1.90
CA ASP A 705 86.88 24.95 -2.69
C ASP A 705 87.52 26.18 -3.35
N SER A 706 88.84 26.16 -3.45
CA SER A 706 89.60 27.21 -4.12
C SER A 706 90.77 26.63 -4.90
N MET A 707 91.10 27.29 -6.01
CA MET A 707 92.32 27.06 -6.77
C MET A 707 93.16 28.32 -6.70
N GLN A 708 94.34 28.22 -6.09
CA GLN A 708 95.29 29.34 -5.99
C GLN A 708 96.52 29.02 -6.83
N ILE A 709 96.83 29.89 -7.78
CA ILE A 709 98.04 29.82 -8.58
C ILE A 709 98.88 31.04 -8.25
N LYS A 710 99.97 30.84 -7.51
CA LYS A 710 100.93 31.89 -7.21
C LYS A 710 102.07 31.82 -8.22
N LEU A 711 102.10 32.81 -9.11
CA LEU A 711 103.16 32.96 -10.10
C LEU A 711 104.27 33.85 -9.54
N THR A 712 105.50 33.34 -9.58
CA THR A 712 106.72 34.14 -9.43
C THR A 712 107.57 33.98 -10.68
N GLY A 713 108.48 34.90 -10.95
CA GLY A 713 109.24 34.83 -12.21
C GLY A 713 110.66 35.33 -12.06
N SER A 714 111.54 34.81 -12.89
CA SER A 714 112.89 35.33 -13.11
C SER A 714 113.05 35.68 -14.59
N ALA A 715 113.71 36.80 -14.87
CA ALA A 715 113.87 37.34 -16.20
C ALA A 715 115.36 37.43 -16.57
N THR A 716 115.68 37.06 -17.81
CA THR A 716 117.01 37.27 -18.39
C THR A 716 116.92 38.39 -19.42
N ALA A 717 117.77 39.41 -19.30
CA ALA A 717 117.80 40.55 -20.23
C ALA A 717 119.23 40.86 -20.69
N ARG A 718 119.37 41.43 -21.89
CA ARG A 718 120.64 41.85 -22.47
C ARG A 718 120.96 43.29 -22.07
N ILE A 719 122.05 43.50 -21.33
CA ILE A 719 122.51 44.86 -20.99
C ILE A 719 123.66 45.24 -21.93
N ASN A 720 123.43 46.18 -22.85
CA ASN A 720 124.51 46.73 -23.70
C ASN A 720 125.19 47.93 -23.01
N GLN A 721 126.52 47.89 -22.93
CA GLN A 721 127.37 48.90 -22.29
C GLN A 721 128.18 49.65 -23.36
N GLN A 722 127.89 50.94 -23.61
CA GLN A 722 128.84 52.04 -23.92
C GLN A 722 128.12 53.31 -24.42
N ASP A 723 128.27 54.41 -23.70
CA ASP A 723 129.08 55.53 -24.19
C ASP A 723 129.59 56.38 -23.01
N GLY A 724 130.90 56.61 -22.96
CA GLY A 724 131.58 57.38 -21.92
C GLY A 724 131.57 58.88 -22.21
N GLY A 725 131.46 59.70 -21.16
CA GLY A 725 131.59 61.15 -21.25
C GLY A 725 131.49 61.90 -19.92
N ALA A 726 132.58 61.87 -19.16
CA ALA A 726 133.08 62.77 -18.09
C ALA A 726 132.13 63.63 -17.22
N LEU A 727 132.34 63.39 -15.91
CA LEU A 727 132.04 64.11 -14.64
C LEU A 727 130.59 64.11 -14.12
#